data_AF-A0A8H7LUN6-F1
#
_entry.id   AF-A0A8H7LUN6-F1
#
_cell.length_a   1.000
_cell.length_b   1.000
_cell.length_c   1.000
_cell.angle_alpha   90.00
_cell.angle_beta   90.00
_cell.angle_gamma   90.00
#
_symmetry.space_group_name_H-M   'P 1'
#
loop_
_entity.id
_entity.type
_entity.pdbx_description
1 polymer ?
#
loop_
_entity_poly.entity_id
_entity_poly.type
_entity_poly.pdbx_seq_one_letter_code
_entity_poly.pdbx_strand_id
1 'polypeptide(L)'
;MSSDSFSTNQTYFQFDWPAEITGLERIALTAKGDLQRTLSAYFSKPISVQRIWETPASGPVSSASPETPVTQTRRVNLMCEGHVACVCISTIKMSTQETAHLFLEEKFAIGQMFRRMSKPAAFQLISAGVEPSLAGHGQENLWRTYTLKTDGFECEIKEIFPDRRMFASPQSAECWMHRVPTADEGVVPDKTPKAAMMTLAFNIRYDTQAFNIVPLGSEGDIFPRVNTSNVEWGERPWYQRRAPLADQVLWENPSVIGFQEVLWNQIGDLAQLLGEGWGWTGVCRNDGKRQGEAVPIFWRKEVATLKNVEHFWLSDTPEKPGSVGWDAGQTRMATLAEFTTVKNELPFYVFNTHYDERGLQARTESSKLILDHVDKLVDRISPSGQAPLIFLVGDLNSPDTEDGYRSLTRWRYVDDGSSPQQGGHTFFLDSRYELHTRVSNFNTARLLGARYGDWLATFTGFGEHDHRNVIDVVLVADTGAVAAVSPASTRDRQDNAQKVMQTGQQQWAVTRYGVIPNRFEGGFLVSDHRMVVATFKQTPLHPTTSFSMNRTLAIRLARRSQLPRQLAKVASTRAVSGTAAESPQQARHGHLPGVPSSAITTKMHFFNSVLESKSIPTYRVLDGSGVVIEGAEVPEIDEEFARRIYENMMLLPALDTVLYNVQRQGKISFYMTSYGEEASVVGSAAALADTDEVLGQYREMGVLLWRSFGIDRVMAQCFGNEHDKSTKGRQMPVHFSSPDHHFHTISSPLATQIPQAAGVAYALKRVGFSDPARRGKDVSVCYFGDGAASEGDFHAGLGMASVLGGPSIFICRNNGFAISTPTTEQYAGDGIASRGPGYGMDTIRVDGNDVLAVLGAVREARRRALSGSDGGRAVLVECMSYRVGHHSTSDDSFAYRAKQEVEDWKKIDNPHHRFRKFLESKGWWSHDEEEALKAKQKRDVMEGFKKAEAMKRPPLTELFTDMYEEGSSGEPWTITEQKAELKAYLDKYGTAWEPYAKELAKFK
;
A
#
# COMPACT_ATOMS: atom_id res chain seq x y z
N MET A 1 12.11 33.60 -15.01
CA MET A 1 12.62 32.34 -14.45
C MET A 1 11.58 31.87 -13.45
N SER A 2 10.63 31.03 -13.87
CA SER A 2 9.62 30.47 -12.97
C SER A 2 10.29 29.44 -12.07
N SER A 3 10.13 29.58 -10.75
CA SER A 3 10.63 28.61 -9.79
C SER A 3 9.59 27.50 -9.62
N ASP A 4 9.55 26.59 -10.58
CA ASP A 4 8.82 25.34 -10.43
C ASP A 4 9.56 24.50 -9.38
N SER A 5 8.88 24.14 -8.29
CA SER A 5 9.46 23.27 -7.25
C SER A 5 8.62 22.01 -7.09
N PHE A 6 9.32 20.88 -6.94
CA PHE A 6 8.72 19.55 -6.94
C PHE A 6 9.18 18.78 -5.70
N SER A 7 8.22 18.24 -4.95
CA SER A 7 8.46 17.16 -3.99
C SER A 7 7.45 16.03 -4.20
N THR A 8 7.62 14.90 -3.53
CA THR A 8 6.66 13.79 -3.51
C THR A 8 5.29 14.19 -2.95
N ASN A 9 5.19 15.29 -2.20
CA ASN A 9 4.00 15.67 -1.43
C ASN A 9 3.36 16.98 -1.90
N GLN A 10 4.03 17.80 -2.70
CA GLN A 10 3.51 19.06 -3.21
C GLN A 10 4.05 19.35 -4.62
N THR A 11 3.17 19.86 -5.48
CA THR A 11 3.55 20.40 -6.79
C THR A 11 3.03 21.83 -6.91
N TYR A 12 3.94 22.79 -7.09
CA TYR A 12 3.61 24.19 -7.29
C TYR A 12 3.91 24.57 -8.75
N PHE A 13 2.92 25.08 -9.46
CA PHE A 13 3.07 25.59 -10.83
C PHE A 13 2.46 26.98 -10.91
N GLN A 14 3.24 27.93 -11.43
CA GLN A 14 2.74 29.24 -11.80
C GLN A 14 2.54 29.25 -13.32
N PHE A 15 1.29 29.17 -13.75
CA PHE A 15 0.89 29.20 -15.16
C PHE A 15 -0.23 30.23 -15.34
N ASP A 16 -0.11 31.09 -16.34
CA ASP A 16 -1.12 32.11 -16.64
C ASP A 16 -2.32 31.44 -17.32
N TRP A 17 -3.34 31.10 -16.52
CA TRP A 17 -4.57 30.50 -17.01
C TRP A 17 -5.49 31.56 -17.62
N PRO A 18 -6.17 31.26 -18.75
CA PRO A 18 -7.34 32.04 -19.16
C PRO A 18 -8.38 32.11 -18.03
N ALA A 19 -9.00 33.27 -17.85
CA ALA A 19 -9.90 33.55 -16.72
C ALA A 19 -11.11 32.61 -16.66
N GLU A 20 -11.50 32.10 -17.81
CA GLU A 20 -12.61 31.18 -18.02
C GLU A 20 -12.34 29.76 -17.51
N ILE A 21 -11.09 29.32 -17.33
CA ILE A 21 -10.78 27.93 -16.95
C ILE A 21 -11.12 27.66 -15.47
N THR A 22 -12.07 26.75 -15.25
CA THR A 22 -12.51 26.31 -13.92
C THR A 22 -11.45 25.48 -13.24
N GLY A 23 -11.57 25.29 -11.93
CA GLY A 23 -10.53 24.57 -11.23
C GLY A 23 -10.57 23.05 -11.39
N LEU A 24 -11.73 22.44 -11.67
CA LEU A 24 -11.81 21.04 -12.13
C LEU A 24 -11.08 20.85 -13.47
N GLU A 25 -11.24 21.81 -14.38
CA GLU A 25 -10.51 21.82 -15.65
C GLU A 25 -9.00 21.95 -15.43
N ARG A 26 -8.55 22.75 -14.45
CA ARG A 26 -7.12 22.84 -14.09
C ARG A 26 -6.58 21.50 -13.57
N ILE A 27 -7.35 20.71 -12.82
CA ILE A 27 -6.93 19.38 -12.36
C ILE A 27 -6.70 18.46 -13.55
N ALA A 28 -7.65 18.41 -14.50
CA ALA A 28 -7.49 17.63 -15.73
C ALA A 28 -6.28 18.10 -16.55
N LEU A 29 -6.08 19.42 -16.65
CA LEU A 29 -4.99 20.02 -17.41
C LEU A 29 -3.61 19.86 -16.77
N THR A 30 -3.52 19.60 -15.47
CA THR A 30 -2.25 19.45 -14.74
C THR A 30 -1.89 18.00 -14.38
N ALA A 31 -2.75 17.03 -14.73
CA ALA A 31 -2.51 15.59 -14.49
C ALA A 31 -1.16 15.11 -15.06
N LYS A 32 -0.27 14.63 -14.20
CA LYS A 32 1.17 14.36 -14.47
C LYS A 32 1.41 13.02 -15.19
N GLY A 33 0.85 12.88 -16.39
CA GLY A 33 0.99 11.66 -17.21
C GLY A 33 0.14 10.48 -16.74
N ASP A 34 -0.75 10.68 -15.75
CA ASP A 34 -1.73 9.70 -15.24
C ASP A 34 -3.18 10.18 -15.47
N LEU A 35 -3.41 10.81 -16.63
CA LEU A 35 -4.73 11.33 -17.01
C LEU A 35 -5.77 10.21 -17.03
N GLN A 36 -5.39 9.00 -17.45
CA GLN A 36 -6.25 7.82 -17.48
C GLN A 36 -6.84 7.49 -16.09
N ARG A 37 -6.01 7.45 -15.05
CA ARG A 37 -6.47 7.21 -13.68
C ARG A 37 -7.29 8.38 -13.14
N THR A 38 -6.89 9.61 -13.46
CA THR A 38 -7.60 10.82 -13.03
C THR A 38 -9.02 10.83 -13.58
N LEU A 39 -9.17 10.58 -14.88
CA LEU A 39 -10.48 10.48 -15.54
C LEU A 39 -11.25 9.24 -15.05
N SER A 40 -10.58 8.12 -14.82
CA SER A 40 -11.24 6.91 -14.33
C SER A 40 -11.85 7.10 -12.94
N ALA A 41 -11.11 7.76 -12.04
CA ALA A 41 -11.61 8.13 -10.73
C ALA A 41 -12.73 9.16 -10.81
N TYR A 42 -12.58 10.18 -11.68
CA TYR A 42 -13.58 11.23 -11.85
C TYR A 42 -14.93 10.68 -12.35
N PHE A 43 -14.93 9.83 -13.37
CA PHE A 43 -16.16 9.23 -13.91
C PHE A 43 -16.62 7.99 -13.13
N SER A 44 -15.79 7.45 -12.22
CA SER A 44 -16.01 6.13 -11.60
C SER A 44 -16.23 5.02 -12.63
N LYS A 45 -15.49 5.10 -13.75
CA LYS A 45 -15.56 4.18 -14.89
C LYS A 45 -14.17 3.86 -15.43
N PRO A 46 -13.95 2.68 -16.04
CA PRO A 46 -12.68 2.38 -16.70
C PRO A 46 -12.43 3.29 -17.90
N ILE A 47 -11.22 3.83 -18.00
CA ILE A 47 -10.76 4.55 -19.20
C ILE A 47 -9.88 3.60 -20.01
N SER A 48 -10.26 3.35 -21.27
CA SER A 48 -9.46 2.52 -22.19
C SER A 48 -8.74 3.38 -23.23
N VAL A 49 -7.62 2.87 -23.76
CA VAL A 49 -6.82 3.59 -24.77
C VAL A 49 -7.06 2.97 -26.14
N GLN A 50 -7.75 3.70 -27.02
CA GLN A 50 -7.95 3.32 -28.41
C GLN A 50 -6.87 3.95 -29.28
N ARG A 51 -6.09 3.15 -30.00
CA ARG A 51 -5.07 3.68 -30.93
C ARG A 51 -5.70 3.99 -32.29
N ILE A 52 -5.46 5.19 -32.81
CA ILE A 52 -6.03 5.66 -34.07
C ILE A 52 -5.02 5.51 -35.22
N TRP A 53 -3.84 6.12 -35.10
CA TRP A 53 -2.77 6.00 -36.09
C TRP A 53 -1.39 6.24 -35.47
N GLU A 54 -0.34 5.78 -36.15
CA GLU A 54 1.06 6.10 -35.85
C GLU A 54 1.85 6.31 -37.15
N THR A 55 2.77 7.27 -37.18
CA THR A 55 3.73 7.41 -38.28
C THR A 55 4.82 6.34 -38.12
N PRO A 56 5.39 5.83 -39.22
CA PRO A 56 6.56 4.98 -39.15
C PRO A 56 7.70 5.68 -38.39
N ALA A 57 8.47 4.92 -37.62
CA ALA A 57 9.63 5.44 -36.93
C ALA A 57 10.73 5.82 -37.94
N SER A 58 11.33 7.00 -37.78
CA SER A 58 12.38 7.49 -38.69
C SER A 58 13.74 6.86 -38.37
N GLY A 59 13.98 5.63 -38.85
CA GLY A 59 15.26 4.91 -38.73
C GLY A 59 15.16 3.56 -37.99
N PRO A 60 16.12 2.64 -38.18
CA PRO A 60 16.14 1.36 -37.48
C PRO A 60 16.43 1.53 -35.98
N VAL A 61 15.83 0.67 -35.14
CA VAL A 61 15.98 0.70 -33.66
C VAL A 61 17.45 0.68 -33.21
N SER A 62 18.31 -0.06 -33.93
CA SER A 62 19.75 -0.15 -33.67
C SER A 62 20.54 1.14 -33.91
N SER A 63 19.95 2.13 -34.58
CA SER A 63 20.59 3.42 -34.91
C SER A 63 20.20 4.56 -33.96
N ALA A 64 19.33 4.32 -32.98
CA ALA A 64 18.91 5.33 -32.03
C ALA A 64 20.09 5.80 -31.16
N SER A 65 20.54 7.02 -31.41
CA SER A 65 21.59 7.71 -30.63
C SER A 65 21.16 9.15 -30.30
N PRO A 66 21.89 9.85 -29.42
CA PRO A 66 21.67 11.28 -29.17
C PRO A 66 21.76 12.15 -30.43
N GLU A 67 22.65 11.80 -31.36
CA GLU A 67 22.89 12.51 -32.62
C GLU A 67 21.87 12.13 -33.72
N THR A 68 21.42 10.87 -33.73
CA THR A 68 20.42 10.34 -34.68
C THR A 68 19.27 9.66 -33.95
N PRO A 69 18.35 10.43 -33.34
CA PRO A 69 17.25 9.89 -32.56
C PRO A 69 16.13 9.38 -33.47
N VAL A 70 15.55 8.24 -33.11
CA VAL A 70 14.40 7.66 -33.79
C VAL A 70 13.14 8.37 -33.30
N THR A 71 12.30 8.87 -34.22
CA THR A 71 11.09 9.63 -33.87
C THR A 71 9.84 8.94 -34.40
N GLN A 72 8.78 8.87 -33.60
CA GLN A 72 7.46 8.38 -33.98
C GLN A 72 6.38 9.34 -33.48
N THR A 73 5.42 9.70 -34.33
CA THR A 73 4.21 10.43 -33.92
C THR A 73 3.02 9.50 -33.92
N ARG A 74 2.10 9.65 -32.97
CA ARG A 74 0.88 8.83 -32.89
C ARG A 74 -0.32 9.60 -32.37
N ARG A 75 -1.51 9.12 -32.70
CA ARG A 75 -2.78 9.54 -32.11
C ARG A 75 -3.45 8.38 -31.39
N VAL A 76 -3.87 8.63 -30.16
CA VAL A 76 -4.71 7.72 -29.37
C VAL A 76 -5.90 8.49 -28.81
N ASN A 77 -7.01 7.80 -28.58
CA ASN A 77 -8.18 8.32 -27.90
C ASN A 77 -8.30 7.61 -26.54
N LEU A 78 -8.57 8.37 -25.48
CA LEU A 78 -9.01 7.85 -24.19
C LEU A 78 -10.53 7.72 -24.23
N MET A 79 -11.02 6.49 -24.07
CA MET A 79 -12.42 6.13 -24.20
C MET A 79 -13.06 5.86 -22.83
N CYS A 80 -14.25 6.40 -22.60
CA CYS A 80 -15.08 6.17 -21.41
C CYS A 80 -16.48 5.74 -21.87
N GLU A 81 -16.89 4.49 -21.60
CA GLU A 81 -18.20 3.93 -21.99
C GLU A 81 -18.64 4.28 -23.43
N GLY A 82 -17.72 4.12 -24.39
CA GLY A 82 -17.98 4.38 -25.82
C GLY A 82 -17.81 5.82 -26.28
N HIS A 83 -17.59 6.77 -25.38
CA HIS A 83 -17.33 8.17 -25.68
C HIS A 83 -15.83 8.51 -25.68
N VAL A 84 -15.41 9.44 -26.54
CA VAL A 84 -14.04 9.96 -26.52
C VAL A 84 -13.90 11.01 -25.41
N ALA A 85 -13.30 10.63 -24.29
CA ALA A 85 -13.01 11.54 -23.18
C ALA A 85 -11.82 12.46 -23.49
N CYS A 86 -10.82 11.99 -24.24
CA CYS A 86 -9.65 12.79 -24.61
C CYS A 86 -8.98 12.25 -25.88
N VAL A 87 -8.57 13.14 -26.77
CA VAL A 87 -7.73 12.84 -27.94
C VAL A 87 -6.29 13.23 -27.61
N CYS A 88 -5.37 12.26 -27.62
CA CYS A 88 -3.96 12.49 -27.34
C CYS A 88 -3.13 12.30 -28.61
N ILE A 89 -2.39 13.32 -29.01
CA ILE A 89 -1.40 13.29 -30.08
C ILE A 89 -0.02 13.37 -29.42
N SER A 90 0.86 12.41 -29.69
CA SER A 90 2.18 12.36 -29.08
C SER A 90 3.27 12.27 -30.13
N THR A 91 4.32 13.07 -30.00
CA THR A 91 5.57 12.96 -30.76
C THR A 91 6.66 12.47 -29.82
N ILE A 92 7.13 11.24 -30.07
CA ILE A 92 8.09 10.52 -29.23
C ILE A 92 9.44 10.51 -29.92
N LYS A 93 10.48 10.92 -29.21
CA LYS A 93 11.87 10.93 -29.63
C LYS A 93 12.69 10.01 -28.73
N MET A 94 13.31 9.00 -29.33
CA MET A 94 14.11 7.97 -28.65
C MET A 94 15.56 8.11 -29.08
N SER A 95 16.43 8.47 -28.14
CA SER A 95 17.86 8.73 -28.39
C SER A 95 18.78 7.61 -27.88
N THR A 96 18.21 6.48 -27.44
CA THR A 96 18.99 5.27 -27.12
C THR A 96 18.34 4.03 -27.74
N GLN A 97 19.17 3.04 -28.07
CA GLN A 97 18.69 1.75 -28.56
C GLN A 97 17.73 1.06 -27.58
N GLU A 98 17.98 1.19 -26.27
CA GLU A 98 17.13 0.63 -25.23
C GLU A 98 15.72 1.24 -25.24
N THR A 99 15.61 2.56 -25.31
CA THR A 99 14.31 3.25 -25.33
C THR A 99 13.54 3.01 -26.61
N ALA A 100 14.24 2.98 -27.75
CA ALA A 100 13.67 2.62 -29.04
C ALA A 100 13.14 1.18 -29.04
N HIS A 101 13.87 0.23 -28.46
CA HIS A 101 13.44 -1.16 -28.34
C HIS A 101 12.21 -1.32 -27.43
N LEU A 102 12.26 -0.74 -26.23
CA LEU A 102 11.14 -0.79 -25.26
C LEU A 102 9.84 -0.21 -25.85
N PHE A 103 9.93 0.92 -26.56
CA PHE A 103 8.75 1.59 -27.10
C PHE A 103 8.28 1.01 -28.43
N LEU A 104 9.18 0.78 -29.38
CA LEU A 104 8.81 0.37 -30.74
C LEU A 104 8.62 -1.14 -30.88
N GLU A 105 9.38 -1.95 -30.14
CA GLU A 105 9.35 -3.42 -30.24
C GLU A 105 8.57 -4.06 -29.09
N GLU A 106 8.83 -3.68 -27.84
CA GLU A 106 8.11 -4.20 -26.66
C GLU A 106 6.74 -3.51 -26.45
N LYS A 107 6.47 -2.42 -27.18
CA LYS A 107 5.18 -1.70 -27.20
C LYS A 107 4.69 -1.20 -25.84
N PHE A 108 5.61 -0.85 -24.94
CA PHE A 108 5.26 -0.21 -23.67
C PHE A 108 4.52 1.12 -23.88
N ALA A 109 3.47 1.35 -23.10
CA ALA A 109 2.77 2.64 -23.10
C ALA A 109 3.68 3.74 -22.52
N ILE A 110 3.48 5.01 -22.92
CA ILE A 110 4.33 6.14 -22.48
C ILE A 110 4.41 6.20 -20.95
N GLY A 111 3.29 6.06 -20.24
CA GLY A 111 3.28 6.05 -18.76
C GLY A 111 4.05 4.88 -18.13
N GLN A 112 4.21 3.76 -18.85
CA GLN A 112 4.93 2.57 -18.37
C GLN A 112 6.44 2.64 -18.66
N MET A 113 6.86 3.43 -19.65
CA MET A 113 8.27 3.60 -20.02
C MET A 113 9.12 4.03 -18.82
N PHE A 114 8.66 5.01 -18.04
CA PHE A 114 9.40 5.57 -16.90
C PHE A 114 9.63 4.56 -15.77
N ARG A 115 8.61 3.76 -15.46
CA ARG A 115 8.73 2.64 -14.49
C ARG A 115 9.60 1.50 -15.03
N ARG A 116 9.61 1.29 -16.34
CA ARG A 116 10.44 0.24 -16.95
C ARG A 116 11.92 0.62 -16.89
N MET A 117 12.22 1.90 -17.11
CA MET A 117 13.57 2.47 -17.05
C MET A 117 14.04 2.77 -15.61
N SER A 118 13.17 2.63 -14.61
CA SER A 118 13.45 3.04 -13.21
C SER A 118 13.92 4.50 -13.09
N LYS A 119 13.42 5.37 -13.97
CA LYS A 119 13.74 6.80 -13.99
C LYS A 119 12.46 7.62 -14.08
N PRO A 120 12.22 8.57 -13.17
CA PRO A 120 11.07 9.46 -13.28
C PRO A 120 11.18 10.36 -14.50
N ALA A 121 10.04 10.76 -15.06
CA ALA A 121 9.96 11.77 -16.10
C ALA A 121 9.90 13.16 -15.49
N ALA A 122 10.66 14.11 -16.04
CA ALA A 122 10.40 15.53 -15.86
C ALA A 122 9.17 15.90 -16.70
N PHE A 123 8.12 16.38 -16.03
CA PHE A 123 6.92 16.92 -16.67
C PHE A 123 7.05 18.43 -16.79
N GLN A 124 6.73 18.96 -17.96
CA GLN A 124 6.65 20.40 -18.19
C GLN A 124 5.39 20.72 -19.00
N LEU A 125 4.44 21.43 -18.40
CA LEU A 125 3.28 21.98 -19.12
C LEU A 125 3.77 23.13 -20.01
N ILE A 126 3.53 23.03 -21.31
CA ILE A 126 3.96 24.04 -22.30
C ILE A 126 2.87 25.09 -22.49
N SER A 127 1.64 24.63 -22.74
CA SER A 127 0.51 25.51 -23.01
C SER A 127 -0.80 24.80 -22.72
N ALA A 128 -1.84 25.52 -22.33
CA ALA A 128 -3.19 25.00 -22.18
C ALA A 128 -4.21 26.09 -22.51
N GLY A 129 -5.42 25.70 -22.89
CA GLY A 129 -6.44 26.66 -23.26
C GLY A 129 -7.77 26.05 -23.62
N VAL A 130 -8.65 26.93 -24.10
CA VAL A 130 -9.96 26.61 -24.63
C VAL A 130 -9.96 26.98 -26.11
N GLU A 131 -10.56 26.15 -26.97
CA GLU A 131 -10.75 26.46 -28.39
C GLU A 131 -12.17 26.09 -28.85
N PRO A 132 -12.75 26.78 -29.84
CA PRO A 132 -14.05 26.40 -30.38
C PRO A 132 -14.03 24.97 -30.92
N SER A 133 -15.04 24.16 -30.59
CA SER A 133 -15.14 22.79 -31.10
C SER A 133 -15.31 22.77 -32.62
N LEU A 134 -14.61 21.85 -33.28
CA LEU A 134 -14.71 21.58 -34.72
C LEU A 134 -16.13 21.11 -35.14
N ALA A 135 -16.97 20.69 -34.20
CA ALA A 135 -18.30 20.10 -34.44
C ALA A 135 -19.48 21.11 -34.49
N GLY A 136 -19.22 22.44 -34.51
CA GLY A 136 -20.20 23.43 -34.98
C GLY A 136 -21.45 23.70 -34.13
N HIS A 137 -21.51 23.27 -32.85
CA HIS A 137 -22.70 23.44 -31.99
C HIS A 137 -22.42 24.13 -30.64
N GLY A 138 -21.65 25.22 -30.64
CA GLY A 138 -21.43 26.03 -29.41
C GLY A 138 -20.73 25.29 -28.26
N GLN A 139 -20.08 24.17 -28.56
CA GLN A 139 -19.25 23.42 -27.60
C GLN A 139 -17.81 23.93 -27.68
N GLU A 140 -17.16 24.03 -26.53
CA GLU A 140 -15.75 24.40 -26.43
C GLU A 140 -14.91 23.16 -26.12
N ASN A 141 -13.76 23.04 -26.76
CA ASN A 141 -12.75 22.04 -26.43
C ASN A 141 -11.82 22.59 -25.36
N LEU A 142 -11.46 21.76 -24.40
CA LEU A 142 -10.37 22.05 -23.47
C LEU A 142 -9.11 21.34 -24.01
N TRP A 143 -7.93 21.95 -23.94
CA TRP A 143 -6.71 21.30 -24.45
C TRP A 143 -5.46 21.68 -23.66
N ARG A 144 -4.45 20.81 -23.72
CA ARG A 144 -3.09 21.06 -23.22
C ARG A 144 -2.01 20.50 -24.13
N THR A 145 -0.84 21.09 -24.05
CA THR A 145 0.42 20.57 -24.60
C THR A 145 1.45 20.52 -23.49
N TYR A 146 2.16 19.40 -23.34
CA TYR A 146 3.19 19.22 -22.34
C TYR A 146 4.29 18.28 -22.83
N THR A 147 5.44 18.32 -22.16
CA THR A 147 6.52 17.35 -22.41
C THR A 147 6.76 16.44 -21.22
N LEU A 148 7.17 15.21 -21.52
CA LEU A 148 7.72 14.24 -20.58
C LEU A 148 9.12 13.89 -21.03
N LYS A 149 10.13 14.18 -20.20
CA LYS A 149 11.55 13.98 -20.54
C LYS A 149 12.25 13.13 -19.51
N THR A 150 13.06 12.17 -19.96
CA THR A 150 14.03 11.43 -19.16
C THR A 150 15.21 11.04 -20.05
N ASP A 151 16.30 10.54 -19.49
CA ASP A 151 17.49 10.18 -20.26
C ASP A 151 17.14 9.18 -21.38
N GLY A 152 17.38 9.56 -22.63
CA GLY A 152 17.14 8.70 -23.79
C GLY A 152 15.72 8.73 -24.35
N PHE A 153 14.75 9.35 -23.67
CA PHE A 153 13.34 9.32 -24.07
C PHE A 153 12.65 10.67 -23.81
N GLU A 154 12.19 11.30 -24.88
CA GLU A 154 11.48 12.58 -24.84
C GLU A 154 10.15 12.44 -25.57
N CYS A 155 9.09 12.99 -25.00
CA CYS A 155 7.76 12.96 -25.58
C CYS A 155 7.11 14.33 -25.44
N GLU A 156 6.61 14.87 -26.54
CA GLU A 156 5.70 16.01 -26.56
C GLU A 156 4.28 15.49 -26.80
N ILE A 157 3.33 15.89 -25.97
CA ILE A 157 1.95 15.39 -26.00
C ILE A 157 0.99 16.57 -26.04
N LYS A 158 0.11 16.59 -27.05
CA LYS A 158 -1.07 17.44 -27.11
C LYS A 158 -2.31 16.61 -26.79
N GLU A 159 -3.06 17.03 -25.77
CA GLU A 159 -4.30 16.39 -25.35
C GLU A 159 -5.46 17.37 -25.56
N ILE A 160 -6.55 16.86 -26.14
CA ILE A 160 -7.74 17.63 -26.48
C ILE A 160 -8.94 16.91 -25.89
N PHE A 161 -9.63 17.56 -24.98
CA PHE A 161 -10.88 17.15 -24.38
C PHE A 161 -12.03 17.66 -25.27
N PRO A 162 -12.77 16.77 -25.97
CA PRO A 162 -13.70 17.19 -27.02
C PRO A 162 -14.95 17.92 -26.53
N ASP A 163 -15.28 17.81 -25.24
CA ASP A 163 -16.41 18.52 -24.63
C ASP A 163 -16.04 19.00 -23.24
N ARG A 164 -15.76 20.30 -23.12
CA ARG A 164 -15.44 20.96 -21.87
C ARG A 164 -16.51 20.79 -20.78
N ARG A 165 -17.79 20.60 -21.15
CA ARG A 165 -18.90 20.44 -20.18
C ARG A 165 -18.77 19.19 -19.33
N MET A 166 -17.96 18.21 -19.72
CA MET A 166 -17.72 17.04 -18.89
C MET A 166 -17.01 17.38 -17.57
N PHE A 167 -16.47 18.60 -17.42
CA PHE A 167 -15.85 19.10 -16.18
C PHE A 167 -16.63 20.24 -15.51
N ALA A 168 -17.82 20.59 -16.00
CA ALA A 168 -18.57 21.74 -15.49
C ALA A 168 -19.26 21.46 -14.13
N SER A 169 -19.82 20.27 -13.94
CA SER A 169 -20.38 19.79 -12.67
C SER A 169 -20.52 18.25 -12.67
N PRO A 170 -20.76 17.61 -11.52
CA PRO A 170 -21.07 16.17 -11.47
C PRO A 170 -22.28 15.81 -12.35
N GLN A 171 -23.32 16.63 -12.35
CA GLN A 171 -24.52 16.39 -13.17
C GLN A 171 -24.22 16.54 -14.66
N SER A 172 -23.34 17.45 -15.07
CA SER A 172 -22.97 17.59 -16.48
C SER A 172 -22.08 16.43 -16.95
N ALA A 173 -21.23 15.89 -16.07
CA ALA A 173 -20.48 14.66 -16.33
C ALA A 173 -21.42 13.45 -16.53
N GLU A 174 -22.43 13.28 -15.67
CA GLU A 174 -23.46 12.25 -15.84
C GLU A 174 -24.25 12.44 -17.15
N CYS A 175 -24.70 13.67 -17.44
CA CYS A 175 -25.41 13.98 -18.69
C CYS A 175 -24.55 13.71 -19.93
N TRP A 176 -23.24 13.97 -19.85
CA TRP A 176 -22.30 13.66 -20.92
C TRP A 176 -22.16 12.15 -21.12
N MET A 177 -22.10 11.35 -20.04
CA MET A 177 -22.03 9.89 -20.13
C MET A 177 -23.31 9.26 -20.70
N HIS A 178 -24.48 9.84 -20.43
CA HIS A 178 -25.77 9.30 -20.85
C HIS A 178 -26.26 9.77 -22.24
N ARG A 179 -25.49 10.60 -22.95
CA ARG A 179 -25.85 11.01 -24.32
C ARG A 179 -25.53 9.92 -25.33
N VAL A 180 -26.11 10.03 -26.52
CA VAL A 180 -25.77 9.14 -27.64
C VAL A 180 -24.44 9.61 -28.25
N PRO A 181 -23.42 8.73 -28.41
CA PRO A 181 -22.17 9.08 -29.07
C PRO A 181 -22.42 9.56 -30.51
N THR A 182 -21.84 10.70 -30.89
CA THR A 182 -22.02 11.27 -32.24
C THR A 182 -20.94 10.79 -33.21
N ALA A 183 -21.29 10.68 -34.51
CA ALA A 183 -20.37 10.23 -35.57
C ALA A 183 -19.11 11.12 -35.75
N ASP A 184 -19.18 12.39 -35.31
CA ASP A 184 -18.06 13.35 -35.36
C ASP A 184 -16.96 13.09 -34.30
N GLU A 185 -17.12 12.11 -33.40
CA GLU A 185 -16.08 11.71 -32.43
C GLU A 185 -14.88 10.94 -33.07
N GLY A 186 -14.81 10.89 -34.40
CA GLY A 186 -13.59 10.51 -35.12
C GLY A 186 -13.31 9.01 -35.20
N VAL A 187 -14.36 8.19 -35.36
CA VAL A 187 -14.23 6.77 -35.69
C VAL A 187 -13.91 6.64 -37.17
N VAL A 188 -12.61 6.66 -37.52
CA VAL A 188 -12.14 6.15 -38.81
C VAL A 188 -11.67 4.72 -38.59
N PRO A 189 -12.31 3.71 -39.21
CA PRO A 189 -11.80 2.36 -39.22
C PRO A 189 -10.85 2.21 -40.42
N ASP A 190 -9.53 2.11 -40.21
CA ASP A 190 -8.77 1.20 -41.08
C ASP A 190 -7.38 0.71 -40.61
N LYS A 191 -7.19 -0.57 -40.91
CA LYS A 191 -5.95 -1.33 -41.20
C LYS A 191 -4.88 -1.54 -40.12
N THR A 192 -5.09 -2.67 -39.44
CA THR A 192 -4.09 -3.71 -39.05
C THR A 192 -3.15 -3.48 -37.85
N PRO A 193 -3.61 -3.75 -36.60
CA PRO A 193 -2.73 -4.31 -35.57
C PRO A 193 -2.39 -5.76 -35.91
N LYS A 194 -1.11 -6.11 -35.87
CA LYS A 194 -0.58 -7.49 -36.03
C LYS A 194 -1.23 -8.42 -34.98
N ALA A 195 -1.72 -9.58 -35.40
CA ALA A 195 -2.44 -10.53 -34.56
C ALA A 195 -1.55 -11.07 -33.42
N ALA A 196 -1.80 -10.61 -32.20
CA ALA A 196 -1.22 -11.14 -30.98
C ALA A 196 -2.35 -11.56 -30.04
N MET A 197 -2.30 -12.79 -29.54
CA MET A 197 -3.23 -13.30 -28.51
C MET A 197 -2.50 -13.43 -27.18
N MET A 198 -3.09 -12.89 -26.11
CA MET A 198 -2.58 -13.04 -24.76
C MET A 198 -3.52 -13.94 -23.95
N THR A 199 -2.99 -15.01 -23.37
CA THR A 199 -3.76 -16.00 -22.63
C THR A 199 -3.22 -16.14 -21.20
N LEU A 200 -4.12 -16.16 -20.22
CA LEU A 200 -3.81 -16.28 -18.80
C LEU A 200 -4.44 -17.53 -18.16
N ALA A 201 -3.78 -18.07 -17.13
CA ALA A 201 -4.30 -19.09 -16.22
C ALA A 201 -4.21 -18.57 -14.78
N PHE A 202 -5.28 -18.74 -13.98
CA PHE A 202 -5.27 -18.31 -12.59
C PHE A 202 -6.19 -19.18 -11.69
N ASN A 203 -5.58 -19.94 -10.77
CA ASN A 203 -6.30 -20.62 -9.70
C ASN A 203 -6.59 -19.63 -8.57
N ILE A 204 -7.87 -19.43 -8.25
CA ILE A 204 -8.31 -18.41 -7.26
C ILE A 204 -8.59 -18.99 -5.86
N ARG A 205 -8.39 -20.31 -5.73
CA ARG A 205 -8.62 -21.19 -4.58
C ARG A 205 -10.04 -21.17 -3.99
N TYR A 206 -10.51 -22.35 -3.60
CA TYR A 206 -11.83 -22.57 -3.03
C TYR A 206 -12.03 -21.78 -1.72
N ASP A 207 -13.03 -20.90 -1.72
CA ASP A 207 -13.45 -20.21 -0.51
C ASP A 207 -14.50 -21.03 0.26
N THR A 208 -14.07 -21.69 1.34
CA THR A 208 -14.95 -22.42 2.28
C THR A 208 -16.05 -21.54 2.91
N GLN A 209 -15.96 -20.20 2.82
CA GLN A 209 -16.89 -19.23 3.38
C GLN A 209 -17.82 -18.59 2.34
N ALA A 210 -17.81 -19.08 1.09
CA ALA A 210 -18.55 -18.51 -0.04
C ALA A 210 -20.10 -18.48 0.12
N PHE A 211 -20.65 -19.13 1.14
CA PHE A 211 -22.08 -19.06 1.47
C PHE A 211 -22.51 -17.71 2.07
N ASN A 212 -21.58 -16.78 2.26
CA ASN A 212 -21.86 -15.43 2.71
C ASN A 212 -21.88 -14.44 1.54
N ILE A 213 -23.01 -14.37 0.87
CA ILE A 213 -23.22 -13.46 -0.25
C ILE A 213 -23.34 -12.03 0.29
N VAL A 214 -22.26 -11.26 0.22
CA VAL A 214 -22.30 -9.80 0.39
C VAL A 214 -22.48 -9.18 -1.02
N PRO A 215 -23.62 -8.54 -1.31
CA PRO A 215 -23.85 -7.89 -2.60
C PRO A 215 -22.72 -6.92 -2.99
N LEU A 216 -22.48 -6.76 -4.28
CA LEU A 216 -21.58 -5.71 -4.77
C LEU A 216 -22.19 -4.34 -4.45
N GLY A 217 -21.45 -3.50 -3.69
CA GLY A 217 -21.87 -2.15 -3.30
C GLY A 217 -22.50 -2.00 -1.90
N SER A 218 -22.68 -3.09 -1.13
CA SER A 218 -23.11 -2.98 0.27
C SER A 218 -21.91 -2.78 1.19
N GLU A 219 -21.48 -1.53 1.37
CA GLU A 219 -20.59 -1.12 2.45
C GLU A 219 -21.41 -0.86 3.72
N GLY A 220 -21.56 -1.87 4.57
CA GLY A 220 -22.20 -1.74 5.89
C GLY A 220 -22.48 -3.09 6.57
N ASP A 221 -21.97 -3.25 7.80
CA ASP A 221 -22.34 -4.16 8.91
C ASP A 221 -22.90 -5.58 8.65
N ILE A 222 -22.66 -6.17 7.50
CA ILE A 222 -22.94 -7.59 7.25
C ILE A 222 -21.60 -8.34 7.21
N PHE A 223 -20.99 -8.49 8.38
CA PHE A 223 -19.83 -9.37 8.55
C PHE A 223 -20.31 -10.77 8.90
N PRO A 224 -20.06 -11.77 8.05
CA PRO A 224 -20.32 -13.14 8.43
C PRO A 224 -19.33 -13.59 9.49
N ARG A 225 -19.76 -14.47 10.39
CA ARG A 225 -18.88 -15.07 11.40
C ARG A 225 -17.71 -15.77 10.72
N VAL A 226 -16.53 -15.18 10.82
CA VAL A 226 -15.26 -15.76 10.35
C VAL A 226 -14.97 -16.97 11.24
N ASN A 227 -14.92 -18.16 10.65
CA ASN A 227 -14.40 -19.33 11.36
C ASN A 227 -12.87 -19.20 11.42
N THR A 228 -12.33 -18.95 12.61
CA THR A 228 -10.91 -18.65 12.87
C THR A 228 -10.00 -19.87 12.82
N SER A 229 -10.49 -21.04 12.37
CA SER A 229 -9.70 -22.27 12.33
C SER A 229 -8.74 -22.38 11.13
N ASN A 230 -8.84 -21.51 10.11
CA ASN A 230 -8.01 -21.56 8.89
C ASN A 230 -7.00 -20.40 8.75
N VAL A 231 -6.59 -19.79 9.87
CA VAL A 231 -5.67 -18.64 9.90
C VAL A 231 -4.24 -19.00 9.44
N GLU A 232 -3.90 -20.29 9.34
CA GLU A 232 -2.57 -20.76 8.91
C GLU A 232 -2.16 -20.32 7.49
N TRP A 233 -3.11 -20.01 6.60
CA TRP A 233 -2.82 -19.81 5.16
C TRP A 233 -2.87 -18.34 4.69
N GLY A 234 -3.33 -17.41 5.53
CA GLY A 234 -3.32 -15.97 5.24
C GLY A 234 -4.26 -15.49 4.12
N GLU A 235 -5.10 -16.36 3.55
CA GLU A 235 -6.09 -16.00 2.53
C GLU A 235 -7.31 -15.29 3.14
N ARG A 236 -7.68 -14.15 2.55
CA ARG A 236 -8.86 -13.39 2.97
C ARG A 236 -10.15 -13.97 2.35
N PRO A 237 -11.33 -13.73 2.95
CA PRO A 237 -12.61 -14.12 2.34
C PRO A 237 -12.82 -13.50 0.95
N TRP A 238 -13.57 -14.17 0.08
CA TRP A 238 -13.82 -13.78 -1.33
C TRP A 238 -14.22 -12.31 -1.49
N TYR A 239 -15.09 -11.78 -0.61
CA TYR A 239 -15.56 -10.40 -0.70
C TYR A 239 -14.43 -9.35 -0.59
N GLN A 240 -13.33 -9.67 0.10
CA GLN A 240 -12.14 -8.80 0.18
C GLN A 240 -11.25 -8.97 -1.05
N ARG A 241 -11.18 -10.17 -1.63
CA ARG A 241 -10.25 -10.51 -2.72
C ARG A 241 -10.79 -10.18 -4.10
N ARG A 242 -12.12 -10.19 -4.31
CA ARG A 242 -12.77 -10.10 -5.64
C ARG A 242 -12.40 -8.85 -6.44
N ALA A 243 -12.33 -7.67 -5.81
CA ALA A 243 -12.01 -6.42 -6.51
C ALA A 243 -10.53 -6.33 -6.91
N PRO A 244 -9.55 -6.50 -5.99
CA PRO A 244 -8.13 -6.55 -6.36
C PRO A 244 -7.80 -7.61 -7.42
N LEU A 245 -8.48 -8.75 -7.37
CA LEU A 245 -8.32 -9.82 -8.36
C LEU A 245 -8.82 -9.39 -9.74
N ALA A 246 -10.03 -8.82 -9.82
CA ALA A 246 -10.57 -8.32 -11.08
C ALA A 246 -9.73 -7.16 -11.64
N ASP A 247 -9.25 -6.25 -10.79
CA ASP A 247 -8.35 -5.15 -11.18
C ASP A 247 -7.08 -5.68 -11.83
N GLN A 248 -6.49 -6.76 -11.29
CA GLN A 248 -5.31 -7.37 -11.87
C GLN A 248 -5.58 -7.97 -13.27
N VAL A 249 -6.75 -8.57 -13.47
CA VAL A 249 -7.16 -9.10 -14.78
C VAL A 249 -7.36 -7.96 -15.78
N LEU A 250 -8.02 -6.87 -15.37
CA LEU A 250 -8.20 -5.67 -16.20
C LEU A 250 -6.86 -4.99 -16.51
N TRP A 251 -5.92 -5.01 -15.56
CA TRP A 251 -4.59 -4.45 -15.71
C TRP A 251 -3.74 -5.20 -16.73
N GLU A 252 -3.69 -6.54 -16.65
CA GLU A 252 -2.96 -7.37 -17.63
C GLU A 252 -3.67 -7.43 -18.98
N ASN A 253 -4.99 -7.20 -18.99
CA ASN A 253 -5.82 -7.07 -20.17
C ASN A 253 -5.70 -8.25 -21.17
N PRO A 254 -5.89 -9.51 -20.72
CA PRO A 254 -5.71 -10.66 -21.58
C PRO A 254 -6.82 -10.78 -22.64
N SER A 255 -6.52 -11.50 -23.72
CA SER A 255 -7.51 -11.87 -24.74
C SER A 255 -8.49 -12.91 -24.19
N VAL A 256 -7.94 -13.91 -23.49
CA VAL A 256 -8.69 -15.00 -22.84
C VAL A 256 -8.01 -15.35 -21.51
N ILE A 257 -8.79 -15.67 -20.50
CA ILE A 257 -8.32 -16.16 -19.21
C ILE A 257 -9.14 -17.39 -18.77
N GLY A 258 -8.44 -18.42 -18.29
CA GLY A 258 -9.06 -19.57 -17.64
C GLY A 258 -8.85 -19.50 -16.13
N PHE A 259 -9.95 -19.55 -15.37
CA PHE A 259 -9.90 -19.61 -13.91
C PHE A 259 -10.11 -21.03 -13.39
N GLN A 260 -9.55 -21.35 -12.22
CA GLN A 260 -9.73 -22.63 -11.53
C GLN A 260 -10.28 -22.42 -10.11
N GLU A 261 -10.99 -23.43 -9.59
CA GLU A 261 -11.63 -23.43 -8.25
C GLU A 261 -12.71 -22.35 -8.04
N VAL A 262 -13.39 -21.94 -9.12
CA VAL A 262 -14.37 -20.84 -9.06
C VAL A 262 -15.75 -21.36 -8.67
N LEU A 263 -16.38 -20.76 -7.66
CA LEU A 263 -17.78 -21.07 -7.31
C LEU A 263 -18.78 -20.27 -8.16
N TRP A 264 -20.01 -20.79 -8.27
CA TRP A 264 -21.03 -20.20 -9.14
C TRP A 264 -21.29 -18.70 -8.87
N ASN A 265 -21.34 -18.30 -7.61
CA ASN A 265 -21.49 -16.89 -7.23
C ASN A 265 -20.27 -16.04 -7.61
N GLN A 266 -19.07 -16.59 -7.49
CA GLN A 266 -17.82 -15.91 -7.86
C GLN A 266 -17.73 -15.67 -9.36
N ILE A 267 -18.27 -16.56 -10.20
CA ILE A 267 -18.41 -16.34 -11.65
C ILE A 267 -19.24 -15.08 -11.92
N GLY A 268 -20.36 -14.91 -11.21
CA GLY A 268 -21.23 -13.74 -11.32
C GLY A 268 -20.51 -12.44 -10.91
N ASP A 269 -19.82 -12.47 -9.76
CA ASP A 269 -19.02 -11.33 -9.29
C ASP A 269 -17.93 -10.94 -10.30
N LEU A 270 -17.20 -11.92 -10.85
CA LEU A 270 -16.17 -11.70 -11.87
C LEU A 270 -16.77 -11.11 -13.15
N ALA A 271 -17.89 -11.64 -13.62
CA ALA A 271 -18.57 -11.12 -14.81
C ALA A 271 -19.01 -9.66 -14.63
N GLN A 272 -19.50 -9.31 -13.45
CA GLN A 272 -19.90 -7.94 -13.13
C GLN A 272 -18.70 -6.99 -13.01
N LEU A 273 -17.65 -7.41 -12.30
CA LEU A 273 -16.45 -6.59 -12.07
C LEU A 273 -15.63 -6.36 -13.34
N LEU A 274 -15.53 -7.37 -14.22
CA LEU A 274 -14.85 -7.23 -15.51
C LEU A 274 -15.67 -6.40 -16.52
N GLY A 275 -16.99 -6.36 -16.36
CA GLY A 275 -17.90 -5.52 -17.13
C GLY A 275 -18.36 -6.13 -18.47
N GLU A 276 -19.26 -5.42 -19.15
CA GLU A 276 -20.01 -5.94 -20.31
C GLU A 276 -19.14 -6.29 -21.53
N GLY A 277 -17.93 -5.71 -21.62
CA GLY A 277 -16.95 -6.03 -22.66
C GLY A 277 -16.37 -7.45 -22.57
N TRP A 278 -16.64 -8.15 -21.47
CA TRP A 278 -16.22 -9.53 -21.25
C TRP A 278 -17.37 -10.51 -21.44
N GLY A 279 -17.08 -11.65 -22.07
CA GLY A 279 -17.92 -12.83 -22.09
C GLY A 279 -17.33 -13.91 -21.18
N TRP A 280 -18.16 -14.84 -20.73
CA TRP A 280 -17.72 -16.00 -19.98
C TRP A 280 -18.54 -17.25 -20.32
N THR A 281 -17.94 -18.43 -20.15
CA THR A 281 -18.60 -19.73 -20.29
C THR A 281 -18.01 -20.75 -19.31
N GLY A 282 -18.79 -21.75 -18.90
CA GLY A 282 -18.40 -22.71 -17.88
C GLY A 282 -19.59 -23.27 -17.08
N VAL A 283 -19.43 -24.47 -16.54
CA VAL A 283 -20.37 -25.09 -15.59
C VAL A 283 -19.63 -25.62 -14.37
N CYS A 284 -20.37 -25.83 -13.28
CA CYS A 284 -19.80 -26.39 -12.06
C CYS A 284 -19.72 -27.93 -12.11
N ARG A 285 -18.67 -28.47 -11.48
CA ARG A 285 -18.23 -29.86 -11.63
C ARG A 285 -19.16 -30.90 -11.02
N ASN A 286 -19.99 -30.61 -10.03
CA ASN A 286 -20.76 -31.67 -9.36
C ASN A 286 -22.06 -32.03 -10.10
N ASP A 287 -22.68 -31.07 -10.80
CA ASP A 287 -23.99 -31.27 -11.45
C ASP A 287 -24.04 -30.83 -12.91
N GLY A 288 -22.93 -30.30 -13.45
CA GLY A 288 -22.88 -29.72 -14.80
C GLY A 288 -23.72 -28.46 -14.92
N LYS A 289 -24.04 -27.82 -13.80
CA LYS A 289 -24.83 -26.58 -13.73
C LYS A 289 -24.17 -25.62 -12.75
N ARG A 290 -24.51 -25.68 -11.46
CA ARG A 290 -24.16 -24.67 -10.44
C ARG A 290 -23.56 -25.23 -9.15
N GLN A 291 -23.47 -26.56 -9.00
CA GLN A 291 -22.95 -27.18 -7.78
C GLN A 291 -21.47 -27.56 -7.91
N GLY A 292 -20.69 -27.19 -6.89
CA GLY A 292 -19.24 -27.39 -6.85
C GLY A 292 -18.46 -26.28 -7.55
N GLU A 293 -17.14 -26.42 -7.56
CA GLU A 293 -16.24 -25.53 -8.31
C GLU A 293 -16.37 -25.70 -9.82
N ALA A 294 -16.01 -24.66 -10.55
CA ALA A 294 -15.97 -24.60 -12.00
C ALA A 294 -14.56 -24.25 -12.49
N VAL A 295 -14.33 -24.52 -13.77
CA VAL A 295 -13.17 -24.08 -14.54
C VAL A 295 -13.64 -23.19 -15.71
N PRO A 296 -14.14 -21.97 -15.44
CA PRO A 296 -14.75 -21.13 -16.46
C PRO A 296 -13.68 -20.44 -17.33
N ILE A 297 -14.08 -20.07 -18.55
CA ILE A 297 -13.26 -19.31 -19.50
C ILE A 297 -13.90 -17.95 -19.69
N PHE A 298 -13.13 -16.88 -19.49
CA PHE A 298 -13.52 -15.49 -19.74
C PHE A 298 -12.74 -14.95 -20.93
N TRP A 299 -13.38 -14.12 -21.76
CA TRP A 299 -12.74 -13.53 -22.94
C TRP A 299 -13.25 -12.11 -23.21
N ARG A 300 -12.45 -11.33 -23.93
CA ARG A 300 -12.88 -10.00 -24.41
C ARG A 300 -13.71 -10.15 -25.69
N LYS A 301 -14.95 -9.67 -25.67
CA LYS A 301 -15.89 -9.76 -26.81
C LYS A 301 -15.40 -9.02 -28.05
N GLU A 302 -14.58 -7.99 -27.88
CA GLU A 302 -13.94 -7.27 -28.99
C GLU A 302 -12.79 -8.05 -29.66
N VAL A 303 -12.24 -9.07 -28.99
CA VAL A 303 -11.12 -9.89 -29.51
C VAL A 303 -11.65 -11.17 -30.14
N ALA A 304 -12.62 -11.82 -29.49
CA ALA A 304 -13.11 -13.13 -29.90
C ALA A 304 -14.62 -13.29 -29.73
N THR A 305 -15.21 -14.08 -30.62
CA THR A 305 -16.60 -14.54 -30.55
C THR A 305 -16.63 -16.02 -30.23
N LEU A 306 -17.35 -16.41 -29.17
CA LEU A 306 -17.59 -17.81 -28.81
C LEU A 306 -18.47 -18.48 -29.87
N LYS A 307 -18.09 -19.68 -30.31
CA LYS A 307 -18.83 -20.48 -31.29
C LYS A 307 -19.47 -21.70 -30.65
N ASN A 308 -18.71 -22.40 -29.83
CA ASN A 308 -19.16 -23.62 -29.18
C ASN A 308 -18.47 -23.78 -27.82
N VAL A 309 -19.12 -24.50 -26.91
CA VAL A 309 -18.55 -24.91 -25.63
C VAL A 309 -18.89 -26.37 -25.36
N GLU A 310 -17.89 -27.12 -24.93
CA GLU A 310 -18.01 -28.51 -24.51
C GLU A 310 -17.49 -28.64 -23.07
N HIS A 311 -18.17 -29.47 -22.28
CA HIS A 311 -17.78 -29.80 -20.92
C HIS A 311 -17.68 -31.31 -20.78
N PHE A 312 -16.59 -31.78 -20.19
CA PHE A 312 -16.39 -33.21 -19.93
C PHE A 312 -15.71 -33.41 -18.59
N TRP A 313 -16.05 -34.52 -17.95
CA TRP A 313 -15.53 -34.92 -16.65
C TRP A 313 -14.30 -35.80 -16.82
N LEU A 314 -13.31 -35.57 -15.97
CA LEU A 314 -12.06 -36.31 -16.00
C LEU A 314 -12.25 -37.66 -15.29
N SER A 315 -12.94 -38.58 -15.97
CA SER A 315 -13.30 -39.91 -15.47
C SER A 315 -13.52 -40.91 -16.62
N ASP A 316 -13.80 -42.17 -16.27
CA ASP A 316 -14.21 -43.21 -17.22
C ASP A 316 -15.59 -42.96 -17.87
N THR A 317 -16.37 -42.00 -17.35
CA THR A 317 -17.67 -41.58 -17.87
C THR A 317 -17.69 -40.05 -18.10
N PRO A 318 -16.91 -39.56 -19.08
CA PRO A 318 -16.65 -38.13 -19.26
C PRO A 318 -17.88 -37.31 -19.63
N GLU A 319 -18.92 -37.93 -20.17
CA GLU A 319 -20.21 -37.32 -20.49
C GLU A 319 -21.16 -37.18 -19.29
N LYS A 320 -20.85 -37.82 -18.15
CA LYS A 320 -21.73 -37.85 -16.98
C LYS A 320 -21.33 -36.78 -15.96
N PRO A 321 -22.17 -35.75 -15.72
CA PRO A 321 -21.90 -34.76 -14.70
C PRO A 321 -21.71 -35.35 -13.31
N GLY A 322 -20.72 -34.85 -12.57
CA GLY A 322 -20.43 -35.30 -11.21
C GLY A 322 -19.56 -36.55 -11.12
N SER A 323 -19.20 -37.19 -12.24
CA SER A 323 -18.43 -38.44 -12.22
C SER A 323 -17.02 -38.23 -11.67
N VAL A 324 -16.62 -39.08 -10.71
CA VAL A 324 -15.27 -39.10 -10.13
C VAL A 324 -14.45 -40.13 -10.91
N GLY A 325 -13.27 -39.74 -11.38
CA GLY A 325 -12.41 -40.58 -12.20
C GLY A 325 -11.32 -41.29 -11.42
N TRP A 326 -11.10 -42.57 -11.73
CA TRP A 326 -9.94 -43.34 -11.26
C TRP A 326 -9.71 -43.24 -9.74
N ASP A 327 -8.54 -42.77 -9.32
CA ASP A 327 -8.15 -42.54 -7.92
C ASP A 327 -8.31 -41.09 -7.46
N ALA A 328 -9.08 -40.27 -8.19
CA ALA A 328 -9.32 -38.87 -7.82
C ALA A 328 -10.05 -38.73 -6.49
N GLY A 329 -9.62 -37.79 -5.65
CA GLY A 329 -10.28 -37.50 -4.37
C GLY A 329 -11.64 -36.81 -4.52
N GLN A 330 -11.88 -36.19 -5.69
CA GLN A 330 -13.08 -35.41 -5.97
C GLN A 330 -13.35 -35.31 -7.46
N THR A 331 -14.56 -34.89 -7.83
CA THR A 331 -14.95 -34.67 -9.23
C THR A 331 -14.06 -33.61 -9.87
N ARG A 332 -13.49 -33.90 -11.05
CA ARG A 332 -12.71 -32.94 -11.86
C ARG A 332 -13.27 -32.88 -13.27
N MET A 333 -13.09 -31.76 -13.95
CA MET A 333 -13.65 -31.52 -15.29
C MET A 333 -12.77 -30.57 -16.10
N ALA A 334 -13.03 -30.51 -17.40
CA ALA A 334 -12.48 -29.52 -18.31
C ALA A 334 -13.58 -28.77 -19.05
N THR A 335 -13.32 -27.51 -19.36
CA THR A 335 -14.12 -26.68 -20.29
C THR A 335 -13.32 -26.49 -21.58
N LEU A 336 -13.90 -26.88 -22.70
CA LEU A 336 -13.38 -26.61 -24.04
C LEU A 336 -14.23 -25.52 -24.69
N ALA A 337 -13.63 -24.39 -25.04
CA ALA A 337 -14.30 -23.31 -25.76
C ALA A 337 -13.69 -23.12 -27.15
N GLU A 338 -14.56 -23.05 -28.16
CA GLU A 338 -14.23 -22.78 -29.55
C GLU A 338 -14.50 -21.31 -29.86
N PHE A 339 -13.50 -20.59 -30.35
CA PHE A 339 -13.59 -19.17 -30.65
C PHE A 339 -13.23 -18.86 -32.09
N THR A 340 -13.78 -17.77 -32.62
CA THR A 340 -13.21 -17.07 -33.78
C THR A 340 -12.80 -15.67 -33.38
N THR A 341 -11.60 -15.26 -33.79
CA THR A 341 -11.17 -13.86 -33.65
C THR A 341 -12.11 -12.91 -34.39
N VAL A 342 -12.47 -11.78 -33.77
CA VAL A 342 -13.45 -10.82 -34.35
C VAL A 342 -12.90 -10.15 -35.61
N LYS A 343 -11.59 -9.91 -35.65
CA LYS A 343 -10.98 -9.09 -36.70
C LYS A 343 -10.66 -9.83 -38.00
N ASN A 344 -10.28 -11.10 -37.90
CA ASN A 344 -9.78 -11.91 -39.03
C ASN A 344 -10.42 -13.29 -39.10
N GLU A 345 -11.46 -13.55 -38.29
CA GLU A 345 -12.25 -14.79 -38.29
C GLU A 345 -11.44 -16.08 -38.15
N LEU A 346 -10.21 -15.99 -37.64
CA LEU A 346 -9.36 -17.14 -37.41
C LEU A 346 -9.88 -17.95 -36.21
N PRO A 347 -10.06 -19.28 -36.37
CA PRO A 347 -10.49 -20.15 -35.28
C PRO A 347 -9.34 -20.41 -34.30
N PHE A 348 -9.67 -20.46 -33.01
CA PHE A 348 -8.76 -20.93 -31.96
C PHE A 348 -9.54 -21.58 -30.82
N TYR A 349 -8.86 -22.43 -30.05
CA TYR A 349 -9.48 -23.33 -29.09
C TYR A 349 -8.78 -23.25 -27.74
N VAL A 350 -9.58 -23.26 -26.67
CA VAL A 350 -9.10 -23.10 -25.30
C VAL A 350 -9.63 -24.24 -24.45
N PHE A 351 -8.73 -25.05 -23.91
CA PHE A 351 -9.03 -25.98 -22.82
C PHE A 351 -8.70 -25.30 -21.50
N ASN A 352 -9.64 -25.30 -20.55
CA ASN A 352 -9.39 -24.92 -19.17
C ASN A 352 -9.69 -26.09 -18.23
N THR A 353 -8.76 -26.41 -17.33
CA THR A 353 -8.88 -27.58 -16.45
C THR A 353 -8.27 -27.36 -15.07
N HIS A 354 -8.64 -28.23 -14.13
CA HIS A 354 -8.03 -28.36 -12.83
C HIS A 354 -7.95 -29.85 -12.46
N TYR A 355 -6.74 -30.36 -12.29
CA TYR A 355 -6.47 -31.78 -12.02
C TYR A 355 -6.61 -32.14 -10.54
N ASP A 356 -6.70 -33.44 -10.26
CA ASP A 356 -6.78 -33.93 -8.89
C ASP A 356 -5.47 -33.74 -8.12
N GLU A 357 -5.56 -33.27 -6.88
CA GLU A 357 -4.40 -33.03 -6.01
C GLU A 357 -3.80 -34.35 -5.48
N ARG A 358 -4.60 -35.44 -5.38
CA ARG A 358 -4.21 -36.69 -4.71
C ARG A 358 -3.92 -37.83 -5.68
N GLY A 359 -4.81 -38.06 -6.64
CA GLY A 359 -4.81 -39.22 -7.52
C GLY A 359 -3.77 -39.12 -8.65
N LEU A 360 -2.70 -39.91 -8.55
CA LEU A 360 -1.66 -39.99 -9.58
C LEU A 360 -2.19 -40.64 -10.88
N GLN A 361 -3.00 -41.69 -10.73
CA GLN A 361 -3.63 -42.34 -11.88
C GLN A 361 -4.59 -41.38 -12.57
N ALA A 362 -5.37 -40.63 -11.79
CA ALA A 362 -6.34 -39.67 -12.30
C ALA A 362 -5.67 -38.57 -13.11
N ARG A 363 -4.55 -38.00 -12.66
CA ARG A 363 -3.79 -37.01 -13.46
C ARG A 363 -3.26 -37.59 -14.78
N THR A 364 -2.79 -38.83 -14.75
CA THR A 364 -2.26 -39.54 -15.92
C THR A 364 -3.36 -39.82 -16.94
N GLU A 365 -4.49 -40.39 -16.52
CA GLU A 365 -5.60 -40.71 -17.41
C GLU A 365 -6.35 -39.45 -17.88
N SER A 366 -6.44 -38.41 -17.04
CA SER A 366 -6.95 -37.08 -17.45
C SER A 366 -6.16 -36.51 -18.62
N SER A 367 -4.83 -36.69 -18.59
CA SER A 367 -3.94 -36.23 -19.65
C SER A 367 -4.17 -36.97 -20.96
N LYS A 368 -4.37 -38.29 -20.90
CA LYS A 368 -4.74 -39.10 -22.07
C LYS A 368 -6.11 -38.70 -22.62
N LEU A 369 -7.08 -38.46 -21.75
CA LEU A 369 -8.41 -38.02 -22.14
C LEU A 369 -8.38 -36.65 -22.84
N ILE A 370 -7.66 -35.68 -22.30
CA ILE A 370 -7.49 -34.37 -22.95
C ILE A 370 -6.81 -34.51 -24.32
N LEU A 371 -5.77 -35.36 -24.42
CA LEU A 371 -5.13 -35.64 -25.71
C LEU A 371 -6.08 -36.29 -26.72
N ASP A 372 -6.93 -37.22 -26.30
CA ASP A 372 -7.96 -37.83 -27.16
C ASP A 372 -8.99 -36.80 -27.65
N HIS A 373 -9.42 -35.86 -26.80
CA HIS A 373 -10.26 -34.73 -27.23
C HIS A 373 -9.54 -33.81 -28.22
N VAL A 374 -8.26 -33.54 -28.01
CA VAL A 374 -7.45 -32.74 -28.95
C VAL A 374 -7.28 -33.48 -30.28
N ASP A 375 -6.99 -34.76 -30.29
CA ASP A 375 -6.85 -35.56 -31.52
C ASP A 375 -8.17 -35.58 -32.29
N LYS A 376 -9.31 -35.83 -31.62
CA LYS A 376 -10.65 -35.74 -32.23
C LYS A 376 -10.95 -34.35 -32.80
N LEU A 377 -10.49 -33.29 -32.12
CA LEU A 377 -10.66 -31.91 -32.56
C LEU A 377 -9.79 -31.61 -33.79
N VAL A 378 -8.53 -32.04 -33.77
CA VAL A 378 -7.61 -31.91 -34.90
C VAL A 378 -8.10 -32.70 -36.11
N ASP A 379 -8.60 -33.92 -35.94
CA ASP A 379 -9.18 -34.73 -37.03
C ASP A 379 -10.42 -34.07 -37.64
N ARG A 380 -11.24 -33.40 -36.82
CA ARG A 380 -12.41 -32.64 -37.26
C ARG A 380 -12.02 -31.42 -38.11
N ILE A 381 -10.89 -30.76 -37.79
CA ILE A 381 -10.48 -29.48 -38.38
C ILE A 381 -9.49 -29.65 -39.55
N SER A 382 -8.61 -30.66 -39.50
CA SER A 382 -7.54 -30.91 -40.47
C SER A 382 -7.98 -30.94 -41.95
N PRO A 383 -9.20 -31.40 -42.33
CA PRO A 383 -9.68 -31.31 -43.71
C PRO A 383 -9.78 -29.88 -44.28
N SER A 384 -9.78 -28.84 -43.43
CA SER A 384 -9.91 -27.43 -43.82
C SER A 384 -8.62 -26.77 -44.29
N GLY A 385 -7.47 -27.46 -44.22
CA GLY A 385 -6.20 -26.97 -44.75
C GLY A 385 -5.51 -25.87 -43.91
N GLN A 386 -5.95 -25.61 -42.67
CA GLN A 386 -5.27 -24.74 -41.70
C GLN A 386 -5.04 -25.47 -40.37
N ALA A 387 -3.81 -25.43 -39.86
CA ALA A 387 -3.49 -25.98 -38.55
C ALA A 387 -4.09 -25.09 -37.44
N PRO A 388 -4.95 -25.63 -36.54
CA PRO A 388 -5.64 -24.82 -35.53
C PRO A 388 -4.71 -24.42 -34.38
N LEU A 389 -4.90 -23.21 -33.84
CA LEU A 389 -4.28 -22.79 -32.59
C LEU A 389 -5.10 -23.34 -31.41
N ILE A 390 -4.52 -24.27 -30.66
CA ILE A 390 -5.15 -24.91 -29.50
C ILE A 390 -4.23 -24.68 -28.30
N PHE A 391 -4.75 -24.14 -27.20
CA PHE A 391 -3.99 -23.99 -25.97
C PHE A 391 -4.75 -24.53 -24.75
N LEU A 392 -3.99 -25.12 -23.83
CA LEU A 392 -4.45 -25.63 -22.55
C LEU A 392 -3.98 -24.69 -21.46
N VAL A 393 -4.93 -24.18 -20.68
CA VAL A 393 -4.70 -23.43 -19.46
C VAL A 393 -5.23 -24.21 -18.28
N GLY A 394 -4.60 -24.08 -17.12
CA GLY A 394 -5.10 -24.76 -15.94
C GLY A 394 -4.08 -25.00 -14.86
N ASP A 395 -4.57 -25.65 -13.82
CA ASP A 395 -3.76 -26.20 -12.74
C ASP A 395 -3.69 -27.72 -12.91
N LEU A 396 -2.51 -28.24 -13.21
CA LEU A 396 -2.31 -29.66 -13.46
C LEU A 396 -2.03 -30.47 -12.19
N ASN A 397 -1.70 -29.84 -11.06
CA ASN A 397 -1.24 -30.55 -9.86
C ASN A 397 -0.20 -31.68 -10.15
N SER A 398 0.55 -31.56 -11.24
CA SER A 398 1.44 -32.60 -11.77
C SER A 398 2.77 -31.96 -12.15
N PRO A 399 3.82 -32.09 -11.33
CA PRO A 399 5.15 -31.60 -11.67
C PRO A 399 5.71 -32.28 -12.93
N ASP A 400 6.80 -31.74 -13.48
CA ASP A 400 7.38 -32.23 -14.74
C ASP A 400 7.93 -33.67 -14.66
N THR A 401 8.11 -34.17 -13.44
CA THR A 401 8.55 -35.52 -13.12
C THR A 401 7.43 -36.56 -13.08
N GLU A 402 6.16 -36.14 -13.08
CA GLU A 402 5.01 -37.04 -12.99
C GLU A 402 4.42 -37.41 -14.36
N ASP A 403 3.81 -38.60 -14.40
CA ASP A 403 3.22 -39.18 -15.60
C ASP A 403 2.07 -38.35 -16.18
N GLY A 404 1.37 -37.54 -15.39
CA GLY A 404 0.36 -36.59 -15.88
C GLY A 404 0.96 -35.59 -16.87
N TYR A 405 1.91 -34.77 -16.41
CA TYR A 405 2.61 -33.82 -17.28
C TYR A 405 3.35 -34.50 -18.44
N ARG A 406 4.03 -35.62 -18.15
CA ARG A 406 4.81 -36.36 -19.16
C ARG A 406 3.92 -36.98 -20.23
N SER A 407 2.71 -37.42 -19.87
CA SER A 407 1.73 -37.90 -20.85
C SER A 407 1.24 -36.77 -21.74
N LEU A 408 0.87 -35.60 -21.19
CA LEU A 408 0.45 -34.41 -21.96
C LEU A 408 1.53 -33.96 -22.96
N THR A 409 2.79 -34.06 -22.58
CA THR A 409 3.94 -33.60 -23.38
C THR A 409 4.59 -34.72 -24.20
N ARG A 410 4.02 -35.93 -24.17
CA ARG A 410 4.58 -37.17 -24.75
C ARG A 410 6.07 -37.37 -24.43
N TRP A 411 6.45 -37.07 -23.19
CA TRP A 411 7.79 -37.26 -22.67
C TRP A 411 8.87 -36.42 -23.38
N ARG A 412 8.46 -35.40 -24.15
CA ARG A 412 9.37 -34.58 -24.97
C ARG A 412 10.44 -33.84 -24.17
N TYR A 413 10.15 -33.50 -22.92
CA TYR A 413 11.00 -32.64 -22.08
C TYR A 413 11.71 -33.42 -20.95
N VAL A 414 11.81 -34.74 -21.05
CA VAL A 414 12.43 -35.61 -20.02
C VAL A 414 13.90 -35.90 -20.35
N ASP A 415 14.78 -35.74 -19.36
CA ASP A 415 16.25 -35.84 -19.48
C ASP A 415 16.76 -37.21 -18.95
N ASP A 416 16.07 -38.31 -19.26
CA ASP A 416 16.37 -39.66 -18.76
C ASP A 416 16.72 -40.70 -19.84
N GLY A 417 16.81 -40.28 -21.11
CA GLY A 417 17.15 -41.17 -22.23
C GLY A 417 15.99 -42.05 -22.73
N SER A 418 14.78 -41.88 -22.20
CA SER A 418 13.58 -42.51 -22.76
C SER A 418 13.19 -41.84 -24.09
N SER A 419 12.89 -42.64 -25.13
CA SER A 419 12.42 -42.12 -26.41
C SER A 419 10.93 -41.75 -26.33
N PRO A 420 10.46 -40.71 -27.04
CA PRO A 420 9.04 -40.32 -27.04
C PRO A 420 8.12 -41.51 -27.38
N GLN A 421 7.04 -41.72 -26.62
CA GLN A 421 6.05 -42.74 -26.95
C GLN A 421 5.35 -42.42 -28.29
N GLN A 422 5.60 -43.25 -29.31
CA GLN A 422 5.18 -43.05 -30.72
C GLN A 422 3.70 -43.37 -31.02
N GLY A 423 2.77 -43.17 -30.09
CA GLY A 423 1.34 -43.53 -30.28
C GLY A 423 0.39 -42.34 -30.35
N GLY A 424 0.24 -41.68 -31.52
CA GLY A 424 -0.67 -40.55 -31.79
C GLY A 424 0.05 -39.27 -32.25
N HIS A 425 -0.65 -38.40 -32.99
CA HIS A 425 -0.02 -37.33 -33.77
C HIS A 425 0.06 -35.97 -33.06
N THR A 426 -0.79 -35.70 -32.06
CA THR A 426 -0.82 -34.40 -31.33
C THR A 426 -0.38 -34.53 -29.86
N PHE A 427 0.26 -33.48 -29.34
CA PHE A 427 0.63 -33.33 -27.92
C PHE A 427 0.80 -31.86 -27.55
N PHE A 428 0.94 -31.53 -26.27
CA PHE A 428 1.14 -30.16 -25.82
C PHE A 428 2.63 -29.81 -25.66
N LEU A 429 3.02 -28.65 -26.20
CA LEU A 429 4.31 -27.99 -26.01
C LEU A 429 4.25 -27.07 -24.79
N ASP A 430 5.32 -27.06 -24.00
CA ASP A 430 5.48 -26.14 -22.88
C ASP A 430 5.89 -24.76 -23.38
N SER A 431 4.98 -23.79 -23.27
CA SER A 431 5.21 -22.41 -23.71
C SER A 431 6.43 -21.76 -23.05
N ARG A 432 6.75 -22.11 -21.79
CA ARG A 432 7.96 -21.61 -21.10
C ARG A 432 9.21 -22.17 -21.76
N TYR A 433 9.23 -23.48 -22.00
CA TYR A 433 10.36 -24.17 -22.63
C TYR A 433 10.57 -23.73 -24.09
N GLU A 434 9.48 -23.60 -24.86
CA GLU A 434 9.51 -23.11 -26.25
C GLU A 434 10.04 -21.68 -26.35
N LEU A 435 9.74 -20.81 -25.38
CA LEU A 435 10.32 -19.47 -25.32
C LEU A 435 11.82 -19.51 -24.97
N HIS A 436 12.21 -20.31 -23.97
CA HIS A 436 13.58 -20.38 -23.48
C HIS A 436 14.56 -20.89 -24.55
N THR A 437 14.18 -21.92 -25.31
CA THR A 437 15.03 -22.54 -26.34
C THR A 437 15.27 -21.67 -27.57
N ARG A 438 14.34 -20.76 -27.90
CA ARG A 438 14.47 -19.79 -29.00
C ARG A 438 15.42 -18.62 -28.71
N VAL A 439 15.67 -18.31 -27.44
CA VAL A 439 16.35 -17.07 -26.99
C VAL A 439 17.84 -17.31 -26.66
N SER A 440 18.40 -18.48 -26.99
CA SER A 440 19.76 -18.92 -26.59
C SER A 440 20.97 -18.05 -27.02
N ASN A 441 20.77 -16.85 -27.58
CA ASN A 441 21.82 -15.87 -27.84
C ASN A 441 21.59 -14.46 -27.26
N PHE A 442 20.56 -14.23 -26.42
CA PHE A 442 20.33 -12.94 -25.77
C PHE A 442 19.89 -13.11 -24.30
N ASN A 443 20.29 -12.13 -23.48
CA ASN A 443 20.19 -12.08 -22.02
C ASN A 443 18.84 -12.60 -21.46
N THR A 444 18.83 -13.85 -20.99
CA THR A 444 17.64 -14.64 -20.63
C THR A 444 16.81 -14.05 -19.48
N ALA A 445 17.46 -13.28 -18.59
CA ALA A 445 16.83 -12.61 -17.45
C ALA A 445 15.91 -11.43 -17.81
N ARG A 446 15.95 -10.93 -19.07
CA ARG A 446 15.09 -9.81 -19.52
C ARG A 446 13.80 -10.27 -20.22
N LEU A 447 13.80 -11.47 -20.82
CA LEU A 447 12.70 -12.06 -21.60
C LEU A 447 11.82 -13.01 -20.78
N LEU A 448 12.40 -13.70 -19.80
CA LEU A 448 11.68 -14.31 -18.69
C LEU A 448 11.40 -13.18 -17.71
N GLY A 449 10.16 -12.71 -17.63
CA GLY A 449 9.81 -11.48 -16.93
C GLY A 449 10.30 -11.43 -15.49
N ALA A 450 11.43 -10.78 -15.23
CA ALA A 450 11.75 -10.30 -13.89
C ALA A 450 10.79 -9.16 -13.56
N ARG A 451 9.88 -9.39 -12.59
CA ARG A 451 9.28 -8.38 -11.71
C ARG A 451 8.25 -8.98 -10.73
N TYR A 452 8.64 -9.17 -9.47
CA TYR A 452 8.31 -8.31 -8.32
C TYR A 452 8.67 -9.05 -7.00
N GLY A 453 9.63 -8.50 -6.26
CA GLY A 453 9.94 -8.87 -4.86
C GLY A 453 10.91 -10.05 -4.67
N ASP A 454 12.01 -9.79 -3.96
CA ASP A 454 12.80 -10.82 -3.29
C ASP A 454 11.97 -11.36 -2.11
N TRP A 455 11.16 -12.41 -2.32
CA TRP A 455 10.44 -13.04 -1.22
C TRP A 455 10.40 -14.58 -1.31
N LEU A 456 10.56 -15.16 -0.12
CA LEU A 456 10.60 -16.58 0.20
C LEU A 456 9.31 -17.31 -0.23
N ALA A 457 9.49 -18.44 -0.92
CA ALA A 457 8.60 -19.61 -1.04
C ALA A 457 7.07 -19.37 -1.04
N THR A 458 6.43 -19.55 -2.20
CA THR A 458 5.01 -19.96 -2.26
C THR A 458 4.92 -21.49 -2.24
N PHE A 459 3.82 -22.04 -1.72
CA PHE A 459 3.60 -23.50 -1.57
C PHE A 459 3.64 -24.29 -2.89
N THR A 460 3.49 -23.61 -4.03
CA THR A 460 3.58 -24.19 -5.38
C THR A 460 5.01 -24.31 -5.93
N GLY A 461 6.05 -23.97 -5.15
CA GLY A 461 7.43 -24.31 -5.49
C GLY A 461 8.08 -23.47 -6.61
N PHE A 462 7.63 -22.24 -6.87
CA PHE A 462 8.32 -21.33 -7.79
C PHE A 462 9.26 -20.36 -7.04
N GLY A 463 10.35 -20.91 -6.48
CA GLY A 463 11.48 -20.11 -5.99
C GLY A 463 12.49 -19.82 -7.11
N GLU A 464 13.41 -18.88 -6.91
CA GLU A 464 14.52 -18.57 -7.85
C GLU A 464 15.41 -19.79 -8.21
N HIS A 465 15.27 -20.89 -7.47
CA HIS A 465 16.09 -22.11 -7.60
C HIS A 465 15.30 -23.37 -7.91
N ASP A 466 13.98 -23.30 -8.08
CA ASP A 466 13.15 -24.50 -8.21
C ASP A 466 12.60 -24.63 -9.64
N HIS A 467 13.21 -25.55 -10.38
CA HIS A 467 13.07 -25.67 -11.83
C HIS A 467 12.02 -26.73 -12.24
N ARG A 468 11.33 -27.39 -11.30
CA ARG A 468 10.66 -28.69 -11.59
C ARG A 468 9.19 -28.87 -11.15
N ASN A 469 8.57 -27.88 -10.51
CA ASN A 469 7.19 -28.02 -10.03
C ASN A 469 6.22 -27.14 -10.82
N VAL A 470 5.83 -27.58 -12.01
CA VAL A 470 4.86 -26.86 -12.85
C VAL A 470 3.44 -27.24 -12.44
N ILE A 471 2.75 -26.34 -11.76
CA ILE A 471 1.36 -26.55 -11.30
C ILE A 471 0.40 -25.74 -12.18
N ASP A 472 0.63 -24.43 -12.30
CA ASP A 472 -0.13 -23.54 -13.19
C ASP A 472 0.51 -23.47 -14.60
N VAL A 473 -0.28 -23.68 -15.66
CA VAL A 473 0.24 -23.80 -17.04
C VAL A 473 -0.49 -22.98 -18.09
N VAL A 474 0.26 -22.64 -19.14
CA VAL A 474 -0.27 -22.30 -20.46
C VAL A 474 0.51 -23.12 -21.49
N LEU A 475 -0.06 -24.20 -22.00
CA LEU A 475 0.54 -25.08 -23.00
C LEU A 475 -0.12 -24.87 -24.36
N VAL A 476 0.60 -25.18 -25.45
CA VAL A 476 0.07 -25.06 -26.82
C VAL A 476 0.21 -26.38 -27.57
N ALA A 477 -0.83 -26.83 -28.26
CA ALA A 477 -0.78 -28.11 -28.96
C ALA A 477 0.15 -28.04 -30.19
N ASP A 478 0.94 -29.09 -30.41
CA ASP A 478 1.76 -29.28 -31.61
C ASP A 478 0.89 -29.82 -32.75
N THR A 479 0.16 -28.93 -33.40
CA THR A 479 -0.66 -29.21 -34.59
C THR A 479 0.06 -28.83 -35.89
N GLY A 480 1.34 -28.45 -35.81
CA GLY A 480 2.05 -27.76 -36.90
C GLY A 480 1.71 -26.26 -37.04
N ALA A 481 0.71 -25.76 -36.29
CA ALA A 481 0.34 -24.35 -36.23
C ALA A 481 1.38 -23.49 -35.51
N VAL A 482 2.24 -24.10 -34.69
CA VAL A 482 3.30 -23.44 -33.92
C VAL A 482 4.64 -23.98 -34.40
N ALA A 483 5.65 -23.12 -34.59
CA ALA A 483 6.99 -23.58 -34.95
C ALA A 483 7.66 -24.31 -33.77
N ALA A 484 7.49 -25.62 -33.64
CA ALA A 484 8.15 -26.40 -32.59
C ALA A 484 9.68 -26.40 -32.79
N VAL A 485 10.47 -26.13 -31.74
CA VAL A 485 11.92 -26.34 -31.78
C VAL A 485 12.20 -27.80 -31.41
N SER A 486 12.62 -28.63 -32.37
CA SER A 486 12.99 -30.02 -32.08
C SER A 486 14.34 -30.09 -31.35
N PRO A 487 14.46 -30.83 -30.23
CA PRO A 487 15.74 -31.14 -29.60
C PRO A 487 16.37 -32.37 -30.28
N ALA A 488 16.78 -32.25 -31.54
CA ALA A 488 17.52 -33.32 -32.22
C ALA A 488 18.46 -32.78 -33.30
N SER A 489 19.47 -33.59 -33.62
CA SER A 489 20.66 -33.29 -34.41
C SER A 489 20.46 -32.44 -35.68
N THR A 490 21.54 -31.81 -36.14
CA THR A 490 21.60 -30.92 -37.32
C THR A 490 21.02 -31.46 -38.63
N ARG A 491 20.75 -32.77 -38.74
CA ARG A 491 20.08 -33.39 -39.90
C ARG A 491 18.55 -33.18 -39.91
N ASP A 492 17.87 -33.32 -38.78
CA ASP A 492 16.39 -33.19 -38.71
C ASP A 492 15.90 -31.76 -38.91
N ARG A 493 16.77 -30.77 -38.64
CA ARG A 493 16.48 -29.35 -38.92
C ARG A 493 16.33 -29.06 -40.42
N GLN A 494 17.03 -29.80 -41.29
CA GLN A 494 16.89 -29.62 -42.74
C GLN A 494 15.62 -30.28 -43.28
N ASP A 495 15.25 -31.46 -42.78
CA ASP A 495 14.02 -32.16 -43.19
C ASP A 495 12.75 -31.43 -42.72
N ASN A 496 12.74 -30.89 -41.49
CA ASN A 496 11.61 -30.08 -41.02
C ASN A 496 11.53 -28.72 -41.74
N ALA A 497 12.66 -28.09 -42.06
CA ALA A 497 12.66 -26.87 -42.87
C ALA A 497 12.15 -27.12 -44.31
N GLN A 498 12.46 -28.28 -44.91
CA GLN A 498 11.92 -28.67 -46.20
C GLN A 498 10.42 -29.01 -46.15
N LYS A 499 9.92 -29.65 -45.08
CA LYS A 499 8.48 -29.86 -44.87
C LYS A 499 7.73 -28.54 -44.65
N VAL A 500 8.30 -27.60 -43.89
CA VAL A 500 7.71 -26.26 -43.62
C VAL A 500 7.66 -25.39 -44.89
N MET A 501 8.66 -25.50 -45.78
CA MET A 501 8.64 -24.81 -47.08
C MET A 501 7.62 -25.39 -48.08
N GLN A 502 7.14 -26.63 -47.89
CA GLN A 502 6.15 -27.26 -48.77
C GLN A 502 4.69 -26.94 -48.40
N THR A 503 4.38 -26.48 -47.18
CA THR A 503 2.98 -26.29 -46.73
C THR A 503 2.46 -24.85 -46.79
N GLY A 504 3.31 -23.82 -46.87
CA GLY A 504 2.87 -22.43 -47.09
C GLY A 504 1.95 -21.83 -46.00
N GLN A 505 1.93 -22.38 -44.78
CA GLN A 505 1.00 -21.96 -43.70
C GLN A 505 1.60 -20.90 -42.75
N GLN A 506 0.75 -19.98 -42.26
CA GLN A 506 1.11 -19.00 -41.22
C GLN A 506 1.29 -19.70 -39.85
N GLN A 507 2.48 -19.62 -39.26
CA GLN A 507 2.76 -20.22 -37.94
C GLN A 507 2.68 -19.21 -36.79
N TRP A 508 2.10 -19.62 -35.67
CA TRP A 508 2.11 -18.93 -34.39
C TRP A 508 3.43 -19.17 -33.64
N ALA A 509 3.83 -18.19 -32.83
CA ALA A 509 5.04 -18.23 -32.03
C ALA A 509 4.72 -17.75 -30.61
N VAL A 510 5.18 -18.50 -29.60
CA VAL A 510 5.24 -18.00 -28.23
C VAL A 510 6.28 -16.88 -28.18
N THR A 511 5.87 -15.69 -27.76
CA THR A 511 6.72 -14.49 -27.72
C THR A 511 6.93 -13.93 -26.32
N ARG A 512 6.08 -14.34 -25.37
CA ARG A 512 6.21 -13.97 -23.96
C ARG A 512 5.62 -15.08 -23.10
N TYR A 513 6.26 -15.33 -21.97
CA TYR A 513 5.77 -16.18 -20.89
C TYR A 513 6.21 -15.53 -19.56
N GLY A 514 5.34 -15.51 -18.55
CA GLY A 514 5.63 -14.91 -17.27
C GLY A 514 4.71 -15.37 -16.15
N VAL A 515 5.14 -15.14 -14.92
CA VAL A 515 4.38 -15.45 -13.70
C VAL A 515 4.21 -14.16 -12.92
N ILE A 516 2.97 -13.85 -12.53
CA ILE A 516 2.61 -12.63 -11.83
C ILE A 516 2.40 -12.98 -10.35
N PRO A 517 3.05 -12.26 -9.41
CA PRO A 517 2.91 -12.53 -7.98
C PRO A 517 1.48 -12.41 -7.48
N ASN A 518 1.21 -13.12 -6.40
CA ASN A 518 -0.10 -13.22 -5.77
C ASN A 518 -0.26 -12.31 -4.53
N ARG A 519 0.74 -11.44 -4.30
CA ARG A 519 0.73 -10.34 -3.32
C ARG A 519 0.97 -9.01 -4.02
N PHE A 520 0.10 -8.03 -3.77
CA PHE A 520 0.21 -6.67 -4.32
C PHE A 520 0.88 -5.73 -3.29
N GLU A 521 1.51 -4.63 -3.74
CA GLU A 521 2.23 -3.68 -2.86
C GLU A 521 1.36 -3.22 -1.67
N GLY A 522 1.81 -3.48 -0.44
CA GLY A 522 1.08 -3.15 0.79
C GLY A 522 -0.19 -3.98 1.05
N GLY A 523 -0.47 -5.01 0.25
CA GLY A 523 -1.72 -5.79 0.26
C GLY A 523 -1.60 -7.21 0.86
N PHE A 524 -2.76 -7.85 1.04
CA PHE A 524 -2.91 -9.24 1.48
C PHE A 524 -2.75 -10.24 0.31
N LEU A 525 -2.61 -11.53 0.62
CA LEU A 525 -2.54 -12.63 -0.36
C LEU A 525 -3.89 -12.79 -1.09
N VAL A 526 -3.91 -12.61 -2.41
CA VAL A 526 -5.15 -12.65 -3.22
C VAL A 526 -5.47 -14.06 -3.73
N SER A 527 -4.45 -14.90 -3.86
CA SER A 527 -4.55 -16.36 -4.00
C SER A 527 -3.21 -16.94 -3.54
N ASP A 528 -3.15 -18.18 -3.11
CA ASP A 528 -1.89 -18.91 -2.89
C ASP A 528 -1.25 -19.39 -4.20
N HIS A 529 -2.02 -19.45 -5.29
CA HIS A 529 -1.51 -19.69 -6.65
C HIS A 529 -1.11 -18.39 -7.35
N ARG A 530 -0.20 -18.50 -8.31
CA ARG A 530 0.27 -17.36 -9.11
C ARG A 530 -0.46 -17.32 -10.44
N MET A 531 -0.62 -16.13 -10.99
CA MET A 531 -1.20 -15.99 -12.33
C MET A 531 -0.13 -16.20 -13.40
N VAL A 532 -0.39 -17.07 -14.36
CA VAL A 532 0.55 -17.38 -15.45
C VAL A 532 0.06 -16.75 -16.75
N VAL A 533 0.97 -16.10 -17.48
CA VAL A 533 0.68 -15.39 -18.73
C VAL A 533 1.53 -15.91 -19.89
N ALA A 534 0.92 -16.13 -21.05
CA ALA A 534 1.60 -16.36 -22.32
C ALA A 534 1.07 -15.45 -23.44
N THR A 535 1.93 -15.07 -24.39
CA THR A 535 1.55 -14.29 -25.57
C THR A 535 1.99 -14.96 -26.86
N PHE A 536 1.05 -15.17 -27.77
CA PHE A 536 1.23 -15.80 -29.07
C PHE A 536 1.14 -14.76 -30.18
N LYS A 537 2.09 -14.75 -31.12
CA LYS A 537 2.07 -13.87 -32.31
C LYS A 537 2.17 -14.69 -33.58
N GLN A 538 1.50 -14.23 -34.63
CA GLN A 538 1.56 -14.86 -35.95
C GLN A 538 2.80 -14.40 -36.73
N THR A 539 3.50 -15.33 -37.38
CA THR A 539 4.72 -15.07 -38.17
C THR A 539 4.34 -14.67 -39.62
N PRO A 540 4.97 -13.65 -40.24
CA PRO A 540 4.67 -13.28 -41.63
C PRO A 540 5.07 -14.37 -42.63
N LEU A 541 4.25 -14.61 -43.66
CA LEU A 541 4.64 -15.37 -44.86
C LEU A 541 5.66 -14.54 -45.64
N HIS A 542 6.91 -15.01 -45.74
CA HIS A 542 7.89 -14.37 -46.62
C HIS A 542 7.56 -14.63 -48.10
N PRO A 543 7.60 -13.63 -48.99
CA PRO A 543 7.57 -13.87 -50.42
C PRO A 543 8.87 -14.54 -50.87
N THR A 544 8.74 -15.54 -51.73
CA THR A 544 9.82 -16.23 -52.43
C THR A 544 10.59 -15.24 -53.30
N THR A 545 11.83 -14.94 -52.92
CA THR A 545 12.84 -14.42 -53.86
C THR A 545 14.11 -15.24 -53.73
N SER A 546 14.37 -16.03 -54.77
CA SER A 546 15.63 -16.70 -55.03
C SER A 546 16.78 -15.69 -55.02
N PHE A 547 17.82 -15.93 -54.22
CA PHE A 547 19.14 -15.37 -54.52
C PHE A 547 20.23 -16.42 -54.31
N SER A 548 21.03 -16.52 -55.36
CA SER A 548 22.12 -17.44 -55.64
C SER A 548 23.26 -17.36 -54.62
N MET A 549 23.96 -18.48 -54.48
CA MET A 549 25.17 -18.69 -53.70
C MET A 549 26.22 -17.59 -53.89
N ASN A 550 26.92 -17.25 -52.80
CA ASN A 550 28.37 -17.46 -52.78
C ASN A 550 28.89 -17.73 -51.37
N ARG A 551 29.45 -18.93 -51.21
CA ARG A 551 30.22 -19.40 -50.08
C ARG A 551 31.63 -18.84 -50.17
N THR A 552 32.10 -18.08 -49.19
CA THR A 552 33.45 -18.27 -48.61
C THR A 552 33.60 -17.47 -47.32
N LEU A 553 33.74 -18.13 -46.18
CA LEU A 553 35.01 -18.34 -45.47
C LEU A 553 34.75 -18.58 -43.98
N ALA A 554 35.26 -19.71 -43.52
CA ALA A 554 35.11 -20.24 -42.18
C ALA A 554 36.33 -19.88 -41.31
N ILE A 555 36.04 -19.69 -40.01
CA ILE A 555 36.76 -20.21 -38.84
C ILE A 555 38.26 -19.89 -38.67
N ARG A 556 38.48 -18.98 -37.69
CA ARG A 556 39.43 -19.01 -36.55
C ARG A 556 40.49 -20.11 -36.49
N LEU A 557 41.73 -19.70 -36.19
CA LEU A 557 42.68 -20.46 -35.36
C LEU A 557 43.60 -19.52 -34.55
N ALA A 558 43.72 -19.89 -33.25
CA ALA A 558 44.92 -19.88 -32.40
C ALA A 558 45.60 -18.57 -31.91
N ARG A 559 45.45 -18.34 -30.58
CA ARG A 559 46.47 -18.25 -29.49
C ARG A 559 47.66 -17.26 -29.54
N ARG A 560 47.93 -16.73 -28.33
CA ARG A 560 49.14 -16.07 -27.74
C ARG A 560 49.34 -14.61 -28.17
N SER A 561 49.81 -13.66 -27.35
CA SER A 561 50.65 -13.69 -26.14
C SER A 561 50.60 -12.35 -25.35
N GLN A 562 51.12 -12.41 -24.12
CA GLN A 562 51.41 -11.38 -23.12
C GLN A 562 52.20 -10.14 -23.60
N LEU A 563 52.08 -8.99 -22.89
CA LEU A 563 53.16 -8.19 -22.23
C LEU A 563 52.69 -6.74 -21.86
N PRO A 564 53.41 -5.96 -20.99
CA PRO A 564 52.81 -5.16 -19.90
C PRO A 564 53.30 -3.68 -19.78
N ARG A 565 52.74 -2.97 -18.79
CA ARG A 565 53.26 -1.82 -17.98
C ARG A 565 53.99 -0.63 -18.64
N GLN A 566 53.51 0.60 -18.37
CA GLN A 566 54.19 1.75 -17.66
C GLN A 566 53.48 3.09 -17.98
N LEU A 567 52.95 3.81 -16.96
CA LEU A 567 53.44 5.06 -16.30
C LEU A 567 53.50 6.34 -17.16
N ALA A 568 52.68 7.37 -16.83
CA ALA A 568 53.12 8.65 -16.18
C ALA A 568 52.12 9.84 -16.34
N LYS A 569 51.82 10.47 -15.20
CA LYS A 569 51.52 11.89 -14.84
C LYS A 569 51.12 12.92 -15.92
N VAL A 570 50.13 13.79 -15.61
CA VAL A 570 50.29 15.20 -15.13
C VAL A 570 48.93 15.74 -14.62
N ALA A 571 49.00 16.60 -13.61
CA ALA A 571 47.93 17.13 -12.75
C ALA A 571 47.20 18.37 -13.31
N SER A 572 46.02 18.68 -12.76
CA SER A 572 45.74 20.03 -12.24
C SER A 572 44.69 20.01 -11.13
N THR A 573 44.92 20.84 -10.13
CA THR A 573 44.27 20.96 -8.82
C THR A 573 43.20 22.04 -8.80
N ARG A 574 42.12 21.84 -8.02
CA ARG A 574 41.56 22.91 -7.18
C ARG A 574 40.80 22.30 -5.99
N ALA A 575 41.26 22.68 -4.80
CA ALA A 575 40.84 22.19 -3.49
C ALA A 575 39.58 22.90 -2.99
N VAL A 576 38.74 22.17 -2.25
CA VAL A 576 37.83 22.71 -1.24
C VAL A 576 38.09 21.95 0.05
N SER A 577 38.39 22.70 1.10
CA SER A 577 38.85 22.26 2.42
C SER A 577 37.75 21.53 3.20
N GLY A 578 37.87 20.21 3.33
CA GLY A 578 37.29 19.47 4.44
C GLY A 578 38.36 19.29 5.52
N THR A 579 38.12 19.79 6.72
CA THR A 579 38.92 19.47 7.91
C THR A 579 38.76 17.97 8.20
N ALA A 580 39.65 17.16 7.62
CA ALA A 580 39.84 15.78 8.02
C ALA A 580 40.42 15.77 9.43
N ALA A 581 39.66 15.25 10.39
CA ALA A 581 40.22 14.86 11.67
C ALA A 581 41.31 13.82 11.40
N GLU A 582 42.53 14.09 11.88
CA GLU A 582 43.65 13.16 11.83
C GLU A 582 43.23 11.82 12.44
N SER A 583 43.33 10.73 11.66
CA SER A 583 43.21 9.38 12.22
C SER A 583 44.55 8.97 12.81
N PRO A 584 44.63 8.58 14.09
CA PRO A 584 45.75 7.77 14.54
C PRO A 584 45.57 6.37 13.95
N GLN A 585 46.37 6.04 12.93
CA GLN A 585 46.64 4.67 12.53
C GLN A 585 47.30 3.93 13.71
N GLN A 586 46.47 3.35 14.57
CA GLN A 586 46.83 2.13 15.29
C GLN A 586 45.91 1.03 14.78
N ALA A 587 46.51 -0.01 14.20
CA ALA A 587 45.83 -1.22 13.82
C ALA A 587 45.11 -1.80 15.06
N ARG A 588 43.80 -1.59 15.18
CA ARG A 588 42.97 -2.20 16.23
C ARG A 588 42.71 -3.66 15.87
N HIS A 589 43.74 -4.49 15.89
CA HIS A 589 43.56 -5.95 15.88
C HIS A 589 42.82 -6.33 17.17
N GLY A 590 41.50 -6.58 17.07
CA GLY A 590 40.67 -7.03 18.21
C GLY A 590 39.26 -6.43 18.31
N HIS A 591 38.88 -5.43 17.49
CA HIS A 591 37.56 -4.80 17.53
C HIS A 591 37.01 -4.58 16.12
N LEU A 592 35.67 -4.66 15.96
CA LEU A 592 35.00 -4.46 14.67
C LEU A 592 34.67 -2.97 14.40
N PRO A 593 34.70 -2.51 13.13
CA PRO A 593 34.22 -1.17 12.77
C PRO A 593 32.74 -1.01 13.13
N GLY A 594 32.36 0.15 13.66
CA GLY A 594 31.00 0.46 14.10
C GLY A 594 30.73 0.25 15.60
N VAL A 595 31.48 -0.61 16.28
CA VAL A 595 31.38 -0.80 17.76
C VAL A 595 32.79 -0.91 18.37
N PRO A 596 33.51 0.22 18.50
CA PRO A 596 34.92 0.23 18.90
C PRO A 596 35.20 -0.31 20.32
N SER A 597 34.17 -0.51 21.14
CA SER A 597 34.24 -1.11 22.48
C SER A 597 33.95 -2.62 22.50
N SER A 598 33.51 -3.21 21.39
CA SER A 598 33.19 -4.64 21.33
C SER A 598 34.44 -5.48 21.05
N ALA A 599 34.87 -6.23 22.05
CA ALA A 599 36.00 -7.15 21.93
C ALA A 599 35.60 -8.39 21.11
N ILE A 600 36.45 -8.80 20.16
CA ILE A 600 36.27 -10.04 19.40
C ILE A 600 36.45 -11.24 20.35
N THR A 601 35.44 -12.12 20.42
CA THR A 601 35.47 -13.37 21.20
C THR A 601 35.40 -14.58 20.26
N THR A 602 36.14 -15.65 20.59
CA THR A 602 36.07 -16.95 19.89
C THR A 602 35.05 -17.90 20.52
N LYS A 603 34.46 -17.52 21.66
CA LYS A 603 33.43 -18.30 22.35
C LYS A 603 32.06 -17.77 21.96
N MET A 604 31.24 -18.63 21.36
CA MET A 604 29.84 -18.32 21.10
C MET A 604 29.10 -18.19 22.43
N HIS A 605 28.56 -17.00 22.69
CA HIS A 605 27.78 -16.69 23.88
C HIS A 605 26.61 -15.80 23.46
N PHE A 606 25.40 -16.34 23.52
CA PHE A 606 24.19 -15.54 23.44
C PHE A 606 24.00 -14.88 24.80
N PHE A 607 23.68 -13.58 24.81
CA PHE A 607 23.28 -12.90 26.03
C PHE A 607 21.88 -12.34 25.83
N ASN A 608 21.05 -12.48 26.85
CA ASN A 608 19.81 -11.74 26.96
C ASN A 608 19.96 -10.73 28.07
N SER A 609 20.28 -9.48 27.70
CA SER A 609 20.47 -8.39 28.67
C SER A 609 19.25 -8.13 29.57
N VAL A 610 18.08 -8.68 29.23
CA VAL A 610 16.85 -8.56 29.99
C VAL A 610 16.63 -9.74 30.94
N LEU A 611 16.88 -10.98 30.49
CA LEU A 611 16.65 -12.19 31.29
C LEU A 611 17.85 -12.59 32.15
N GLU A 612 19.06 -12.21 31.76
CA GLU A 612 20.30 -12.54 32.47
C GLU A 612 20.74 -11.44 33.44
N SER A 613 20.23 -10.22 33.29
CA SER A 613 20.42 -9.14 34.25
C SER A 613 19.29 -9.10 35.29
N LYS A 614 19.53 -8.47 36.44
CA LYS A 614 18.43 -8.16 37.38
C LYS A 614 17.53 -7.13 36.71
N SER A 615 16.21 -7.30 36.81
CA SER A 615 15.23 -6.36 36.29
C SER A 615 15.52 -4.93 36.74
N ILE A 616 15.19 -3.96 35.88
CA ILE A 616 15.38 -2.54 36.17
C ILE A 616 14.53 -2.18 37.40
N PRO A 617 15.17 -1.74 38.51
CA PRO A 617 14.45 -1.44 39.73
C PRO A 617 13.55 -0.22 39.52
N THR A 618 12.42 -0.21 40.24
CA THR A 618 11.47 0.91 40.21
C THR A 618 11.83 1.89 41.32
N TYR A 619 12.24 3.11 40.96
CA TYR A 619 12.57 4.17 41.90
C TYR A 619 11.31 4.68 42.62
N ARG A 620 11.40 4.82 43.95
CA ARG A 620 10.28 5.14 44.84
C ARG A 620 10.80 5.93 46.05
N VAL A 621 10.01 6.85 46.57
CA VAL A 621 10.32 7.74 47.71
C VAL A 621 9.37 7.48 48.89
N LEU A 622 8.08 7.38 48.61
CA LEU A 622 7.01 7.10 49.58
C LEU A 622 6.58 5.64 49.48
N ASP A 623 6.35 4.95 50.59
CA ASP A 623 5.70 3.65 50.59
C ASP A 623 4.18 3.75 50.28
N GLY A 624 3.45 2.63 50.34
CA GLY A 624 2.00 2.60 50.07
C GLY A 624 1.15 3.33 51.12
N SER A 625 1.73 3.58 52.30
CA SER A 625 1.08 4.32 53.39
C SER A 625 1.40 5.82 53.38
N GLY A 626 2.24 6.28 52.44
CA GLY A 626 2.67 7.67 52.33
C GLY A 626 3.83 8.05 53.26
N VAL A 627 4.54 7.06 53.81
CA VAL A 627 5.74 7.28 54.64
C VAL A 627 6.99 7.26 53.76
N VAL A 628 7.94 8.16 54.04
CA VAL A 628 9.22 8.18 53.33
C VAL A 628 10.00 6.90 53.61
N ILE A 629 10.40 6.18 52.56
CA ILE A 629 11.19 4.96 52.65
C ILE A 629 12.57 5.31 53.23
N GLU A 630 13.06 4.48 54.14
CA GLU A 630 14.38 4.68 54.77
C GLU A 630 15.48 4.79 53.71
N GLY A 631 16.27 5.87 53.78
CA GLY A 631 17.35 6.15 52.83
C GLY A 631 16.91 6.76 51.49
N ALA A 632 15.61 6.97 51.25
CA ALA A 632 15.13 7.68 50.07
C ALA A 632 15.44 9.18 50.15
N GLU A 633 15.93 9.74 49.05
CA GLU A 633 16.11 11.18 48.91
C GLU A 633 14.78 11.83 48.54
N VAL A 634 14.27 12.68 49.43
CA VAL A 634 13.05 13.46 49.18
C VAL A 634 13.41 14.68 48.33
N PRO A 635 12.79 14.90 47.16
CA PRO A 635 13.08 16.07 46.34
C PRO A 635 12.72 17.36 47.10
N GLU A 636 13.47 18.43 46.85
CA GLU A 636 13.21 19.75 47.47
C GLU A 636 11.78 20.22 47.14
N ILE A 637 10.99 20.44 48.19
CA ILE A 637 9.58 20.79 48.09
C ILE A 637 9.15 21.58 49.32
N ASP A 638 8.50 22.73 49.11
CA ASP A 638 7.87 23.51 50.15
C ASP A 638 6.36 23.20 50.24
N GLU A 639 5.72 23.72 51.30
CA GLU A 639 4.31 23.50 51.58
C GLU A 639 3.40 23.99 50.44
N GLU A 640 3.62 25.22 49.95
CA GLU A 640 2.77 25.82 48.91
C GLU A 640 2.82 24.99 47.62
N PHE A 641 4.02 24.60 47.19
CA PHE A 641 4.23 23.79 46.01
C PHE A 641 3.62 22.39 46.16
N ALA A 642 3.79 21.76 47.33
CA ALA A 642 3.21 20.45 47.61
C ALA A 642 1.68 20.47 47.58
N ARG A 643 1.07 21.51 48.19
CA ARG A 643 -0.37 21.71 48.18
C ARG A 643 -0.89 21.93 46.76
N ARG A 644 -0.23 22.76 45.95
CA ARG A 644 -0.59 22.97 44.54
C ARG A 644 -0.56 21.67 43.73
N ILE A 645 0.45 20.82 43.93
CA ILE A 645 0.52 19.49 43.28
C ILE A 645 -0.71 18.66 43.68
N TYR A 646 -0.99 18.56 44.97
CA TYR A 646 -2.10 17.76 45.48
C TYR A 646 -3.47 18.27 44.99
N GLU A 647 -3.68 19.59 45.01
CA GLU A 647 -4.90 20.21 44.51
C GLU A 647 -5.14 19.91 43.02
N ASN A 648 -4.08 19.94 42.19
CA ASN A 648 -4.18 19.58 40.77
C ASN A 648 -4.41 18.08 40.56
N MET A 649 -3.77 17.22 41.36
CA MET A 649 -4.06 15.78 41.34
C MET A 649 -5.53 15.51 41.66
N MET A 650 -6.12 16.22 42.62
CA MET A 650 -7.53 16.07 42.99
C MET A 650 -8.51 16.69 41.98
N LEU A 651 -8.09 17.70 41.21
CA LEU A 651 -8.92 18.34 40.20
C LEU A 651 -9.22 17.41 39.00
N LEU A 652 -8.23 16.61 38.60
CA LEU A 652 -8.37 15.61 37.53
C LEU A 652 -9.58 14.68 37.72
N PRO A 653 -9.69 13.91 38.82
CA PRO A 653 -10.83 13.01 39.03
C PRO A 653 -12.15 13.75 39.21
N ALA A 654 -12.13 15.00 39.71
CA ALA A 654 -13.34 15.84 39.80
C ALA A 654 -13.89 16.19 38.40
N LEU A 655 -13.02 16.57 37.46
CA LEU A 655 -13.36 16.77 36.05
C LEU A 655 -13.80 15.46 35.38
N ASP A 656 -13.00 14.40 35.56
CA ASP A 656 -13.24 13.11 34.92
C ASP A 656 -14.58 12.51 35.31
N THR A 657 -14.96 12.60 36.59
CA THR A 657 -16.25 12.09 37.08
C THR A 657 -17.42 12.82 36.40
N VAL A 658 -17.33 14.14 36.25
CA VAL A 658 -18.40 14.92 35.62
C VAL A 658 -18.45 14.66 34.12
N LEU A 659 -17.32 14.79 33.41
CA LEU A 659 -17.28 14.67 31.95
C LEU A 659 -17.57 13.24 31.47
N TYR A 660 -17.15 12.21 32.21
CA TYR A 660 -17.56 10.83 31.93
C TYR A 660 -19.09 10.67 31.99
N ASN A 661 -19.74 11.20 33.04
CA ASN A 661 -21.20 11.13 33.18
C ASN A 661 -21.94 11.98 32.14
N VAL A 662 -21.40 13.14 31.79
CA VAL A 662 -21.91 14.01 30.71
C VAL A 662 -21.86 13.28 29.37
N GLN A 663 -20.79 12.52 29.11
CA GLN A 663 -20.70 11.67 27.93
C GLN A 663 -21.74 10.55 27.96
N ARG A 664 -21.98 9.90 29.11
CA ARG A 664 -23.04 8.86 29.25
C ARG A 664 -24.45 9.39 28.97
N GLN A 665 -24.67 10.70 29.12
CA GLN A 665 -25.93 11.37 28.75
C GLN A 665 -25.98 11.79 27.27
N GLY A 666 -24.92 11.56 26.49
CA GLY A 666 -24.84 11.94 25.07
C GLY A 666 -24.61 13.44 24.83
N LYS A 667 -24.24 14.20 25.86
CA LYS A 667 -24.00 15.66 25.73
C LYS A 667 -22.65 16.00 25.10
N ILE A 668 -21.66 15.13 25.28
CA ILE A 668 -20.40 15.12 24.54
C ILE A 668 -20.23 13.75 23.88
N SER A 669 -19.48 13.68 22.79
CA SER A 669 -19.38 12.46 21.97
C SER A 669 -18.47 11.39 22.58
N PHE A 670 -17.39 11.81 23.25
CA PHE A 670 -16.33 10.93 23.72
C PHE A 670 -15.67 11.49 24.98
N TYR A 671 -15.08 10.63 25.82
CA TYR A 671 -14.24 11.05 26.92
C TYR A 671 -13.26 9.95 27.37
N MET A 672 -12.14 10.35 27.98
CA MET A 672 -11.13 9.46 28.56
C MET A 672 -10.71 9.98 29.93
N THR A 673 -10.77 9.11 30.94
CA THR A 673 -10.37 9.42 32.31
C THR A 673 -8.91 9.10 32.55
N SER A 674 -8.27 9.74 33.52
CA SER A 674 -6.86 9.50 33.89
C SER A 674 -6.70 8.82 35.26
N TYR A 675 -7.74 8.12 35.73
CA TYR A 675 -7.73 7.46 37.05
C TYR A 675 -6.55 6.52 37.24
N GLY A 676 -5.77 6.75 38.29
CA GLY A 676 -4.57 6.01 38.65
C GLY A 676 -3.28 6.62 38.11
N GLU A 677 -3.35 7.56 37.16
CA GLU A 677 -2.18 8.14 36.50
C GLU A 677 -1.89 9.59 36.95
N GLU A 678 -2.64 10.13 37.91
CA GLU A 678 -2.63 11.54 38.30
C GLU A 678 -1.26 11.98 38.84
N ALA A 679 -0.62 11.17 39.68
CA ALA A 679 0.73 11.45 40.19
C ALA A 679 1.77 11.47 39.07
N SER A 680 1.69 10.54 38.12
CA SER A 680 2.61 10.48 36.98
C SER A 680 2.50 11.70 36.08
N VAL A 681 1.29 12.21 35.84
CA VAL A 681 1.03 13.34 34.93
C VAL A 681 1.28 14.69 35.63
N VAL A 682 0.76 14.89 36.85
CA VAL A 682 0.92 16.17 37.57
C VAL A 682 2.33 16.30 38.15
N GLY A 683 2.88 15.21 38.70
CA GLY A 683 4.24 15.22 39.26
C GLY A 683 5.32 15.48 38.20
N SER A 684 5.15 14.94 37.00
CA SER A 684 6.05 15.23 35.88
C SER A 684 5.87 16.65 35.37
N ALA A 685 4.64 17.15 35.22
CA ALA A 685 4.39 18.55 34.84
C ALA A 685 5.01 19.54 35.83
N ALA A 686 4.93 19.26 37.14
CA ALA A 686 5.53 20.07 38.19
C ALA A 686 7.07 20.09 38.18
N ALA A 687 7.70 19.11 37.54
CA ALA A 687 9.15 19.07 37.37
C ALA A 687 9.67 19.91 36.18
N LEU A 688 8.78 20.38 35.31
CA LEU A 688 9.12 21.08 34.07
C LEU A 688 9.00 22.60 34.23
N ALA A 689 9.70 23.33 33.37
CA ALA A 689 9.45 24.75 33.19
C ALA A 689 8.17 24.96 32.37
N ASP A 690 7.51 26.10 32.54
CA ASP A 690 6.31 26.45 31.77
C ASP A 690 6.60 26.60 30.25
N THR A 691 7.85 26.85 29.89
CA THR A 691 8.35 27.01 28.50
C THR A 691 8.84 25.71 27.86
N ASP A 692 8.89 24.59 28.60
CA ASP A 692 9.24 23.30 28.01
C ASP A 692 8.10 22.84 27.08
N GLU A 693 8.45 22.37 25.88
CA GLU A 693 7.49 21.96 24.86
C GLU A 693 6.96 20.56 25.14
N VAL A 694 5.63 20.43 25.31
CA VAL A 694 4.98 19.16 25.67
C VAL A 694 4.21 18.60 24.49
N LEU A 695 4.49 17.34 24.18
CA LEU A 695 3.77 16.53 23.21
C LEU A 695 3.10 15.36 23.96
N GLY A 696 1.77 15.38 24.00
CA GLY A 696 0.97 14.38 24.71
C GLY A 696 0.41 13.29 23.81
N GLN A 697 -0.29 12.34 24.42
CA GLN A 697 -1.02 11.27 23.72
C GLN A 697 -2.54 11.46 23.83
N TYR A 698 -3.09 11.49 25.04
CA TYR A 698 -4.51 11.77 25.35
C TYR A 698 -4.87 11.64 26.85
N ARG A 699 -3.93 11.33 27.76
CA ARG A 699 -4.18 11.29 29.22
C ARG A 699 -3.43 12.39 29.98
N GLU A 700 -2.94 13.40 29.26
CA GLU A 700 -2.05 14.44 29.79
C GLU A 700 -2.80 15.73 30.18
N MET A 701 -4.13 15.68 30.38
CA MET A 701 -4.90 16.85 30.83
C MET A 701 -4.33 17.47 32.12
N GLY A 702 -3.74 16.65 32.99
CA GLY A 702 -3.07 17.10 34.21
C GLY A 702 -1.92 18.07 33.96
N VAL A 703 -1.20 17.95 32.85
CA VAL A 703 -0.13 18.89 32.46
C VAL A 703 -0.72 20.26 32.16
N LEU A 704 -1.82 20.30 31.42
CA LEU A 704 -2.52 21.55 31.09
C LEU A 704 -3.12 22.22 32.32
N LEU A 705 -3.73 21.44 33.21
CA LEU A 705 -4.28 21.97 34.47
C LEU A 705 -3.18 22.55 35.36
N TRP A 706 -2.04 21.85 35.48
CA TRP A 706 -0.87 22.36 36.19
C TRP A 706 -0.39 23.70 35.62
N ARG A 707 -0.39 23.83 34.28
CA ARG A 707 -0.06 25.06 33.55
C ARG A 707 -1.21 26.08 33.50
N SER A 708 -2.26 25.93 34.31
CA SER A 708 -3.37 26.90 34.42
C SER A 708 -4.27 27.04 33.18
N PHE A 709 -4.40 25.99 32.36
CA PHE A 709 -5.32 25.97 31.21
C PHE A 709 -6.79 26.22 31.61
N GLY A 710 -7.17 25.76 32.80
CA GLY A 710 -8.45 26.07 33.45
C GLY A 710 -9.64 25.20 33.00
N ILE A 711 -10.63 25.07 33.89
CA ILE A 711 -11.83 24.24 33.70
C ILE A 711 -12.62 24.67 32.46
N ASP A 712 -12.80 25.98 32.26
CA ASP A 712 -13.60 26.50 31.14
C ASP A 712 -13.03 26.10 29.77
N ARG A 713 -11.70 26.10 29.61
CA ARG A 713 -11.08 25.69 28.33
C ARG A 713 -11.16 24.18 28.12
N VAL A 714 -11.03 23.38 29.18
CA VAL A 714 -11.26 21.93 29.14
C VAL A 714 -12.69 21.64 28.67
N MET A 715 -13.68 22.29 29.29
CA MET A 715 -15.09 22.13 28.94
C MET A 715 -15.36 22.59 27.51
N ALA A 716 -14.81 23.73 27.10
CA ALA A 716 -15.00 24.28 25.77
C ALA A 716 -14.54 23.29 24.67
N GLN A 717 -13.35 22.70 24.84
CA GLN A 717 -12.83 21.71 23.88
C GLN A 717 -13.68 20.43 23.88
N CYS A 718 -14.09 19.92 25.05
CA CYS A 718 -14.90 18.71 25.13
C CYS A 718 -16.31 18.87 24.51
N PHE A 719 -16.88 20.07 24.60
CA PHE A 719 -18.18 20.39 23.99
C PHE A 719 -18.06 20.85 22.52
N GLY A 720 -16.85 21.17 22.06
CA GLY A 720 -16.63 21.80 20.76
C GLY A 720 -17.43 23.10 20.62
N ASN A 721 -17.43 23.94 21.67
CA ASN A 721 -18.21 25.19 21.69
C ASN A 721 -17.37 26.40 21.22
N GLU A 722 -18.01 27.57 21.08
CA GLU A 722 -17.39 28.78 20.53
C GLU A 722 -16.20 29.34 21.34
N HIS A 723 -15.91 28.78 22.53
CA HIS A 723 -14.74 29.13 23.32
C HIS A 723 -13.57 28.15 23.16
N ASP A 724 -13.74 27.08 22.37
CA ASP A 724 -12.63 26.24 21.93
C ASP A 724 -11.83 26.96 20.84
N LYS A 725 -10.98 27.89 21.27
CA LYS A 725 -10.16 28.69 20.35
C LYS A 725 -9.06 27.89 19.66
N SER A 726 -8.59 26.81 20.29
CA SER A 726 -7.44 26.06 19.80
C SER A 726 -7.83 25.03 18.74
N THR A 727 -8.96 24.34 18.90
CA THR A 727 -9.40 23.31 17.96
C THR A 727 -10.65 23.69 17.17
N LYS A 728 -11.35 24.76 17.56
CA LYS A 728 -12.54 25.28 16.87
C LYS A 728 -13.62 24.22 16.70
N GLY A 729 -13.74 23.31 17.67
CA GLY A 729 -14.68 22.19 17.65
C GLY A 729 -14.40 21.14 16.56
N ARG A 730 -13.22 21.14 15.94
CA ARG A 730 -12.87 20.22 14.84
C ARG A 730 -12.28 18.90 15.33
N GLN A 731 -11.71 18.88 16.53
CA GLN A 731 -11.10 17.69 17.09
C GLN A 731 -12.06 16.94 18.00
N MET A 732 -11.79 15.65 18.18
CA MET A 732 -12.51 14.82 19.16
C MET A 732 -12.32 15.38 20.59
N PRO A 733 -13.30 15.26 21.50
CA PRO A 733 -13.09 15.60 22.89
C PRO A 733 -11.82 14.95 23.48
N VAL A 734 -11.13 15.66 24.38
CA VAL A 734 -9.84 15.27 24.99
C VAL A 734 -8.61 15.49 24.09
N HIS A 735 -8.80 15.90 22.83
CA HIS A 735 -7.69 16.31 21.96
C HIS A 735 -7.31 17.78 22.20
N PHE A 736 -6.75 18.06 23.36
CA PHE A 736 -6.41 19.43 23.74
C PHE A 736 -5.24 20.00 22.93
N SER A 737 -5.21 21.33 22.84
CA SER A 737 -4.15 22.11 22.20
C SER A 737 -4.02 23.46 22.90
N SER A 738 -2.79 23.89 23.17
CA SER A 738 -2.57 25.24 23.68
C SER A 738 -1.14 25.73 23.45
N PRO A 739 -0.91 26.54 22.40
CA PRO A 739 0.35 27.23 22.21
C PRO A 739 0.75 28.10 23.42
N ASP A 740 -0.21 28.79 24.06
CA ASP A 740 0.02 29.61 25.26
C ASP A 740 0.66 28.84 26.44
N HIS A 741 0.49 27.52 26.46
CA HIS A 741 0.96 26.65 27.54
C HIS A 741 2.02 25.67 27.03
N HIS A 742 2.65 25.94 25.87
CA HIS A 742 3.67 25.08 25.26
C HIS A 742 3.23 23.61 25.18
N PHE A 743 1.96 23.40 24.78
CA PHE A 743 1.34 22.10 24.68
C PHE A 743 0.84 21.88 23.25
N HIS A 744 1.54 21.02 22.53
CA HIS A 744 1.23 20.68 21.15
C HIS A 744 -0.11 19.94 21.06
N THR A 745 -0.81 20.17 19.96
CA THR A 745 -2.13 19.56 19.69
C THR A 745 -2.04 18.03 19.74
N ILE A 746 -2.93 17.42 20.53
CA ILE A 746 -3.12 15.98 20.55
C ILE A 746 -3.71 15.49 19.22
N SER A 747 -3.24 14.33 18.76
CA SER A 747 -3.82 13.59 17.63
C SER A 747 -4.09 12.13 18.00
N SER A 748 -5.15 11.54 17.44
CA SER A 748 -5.51 10.13 17.71
C SER A 748 -4.46 9.10 17.27
N PRO A 749 -3.74 9.25 16.14
CA PRO A 749 -2.73 8.28 15.72
C PRO A 749 -1.62 8.14 16.76
N LEU A 750 -1.48 6.92 17.28
CA LEU A 750 -0.53 6.62 18.34
C LEU A 750 0.91 6.82 17.89
N ALA A 751 1.77 7.20 18.85
CA ALA A 751 3.22 7.34 18.70
C ALA A 751 3.73 8.40 17.71
N THR A 752 2.88 8.96 16.84
CA THR A 752 3.28 9.98 15.85
C THR A 752 3.95 11.21 16.46
N GLN A 753 3.61 11.56 17.70
CA GLN A 753 4.21 12.66 18.44
C GLN A 753 5.65 12.36 18.93
N ILE A 754 6.07 11.10 18.98
CA ILE A 754 7.40 10.68 19.47
C ILE A 754 8.53 11.16 18.54
N PRO A 755 8.51 10.90 17.22
CA PRO A 755 9.49 11.48 16.31
C PRO A 755 9.33 13.00 16.14
N GLN A 756 8.12 13.54 16.30
CA GLN A 756 7.90 14.99 16.31
C GLN A 756 8.63 15.65 17.49
N ALA A 757 8.55 15.07 18.69
CA ALA A 757 9.26 15.54 19.87
C ALA A 757 10.79 15.51 19.69
N ALA A 758 11.32 14.46 19.05
CA ALA A 758 12.73 14.41 18.67
C ALA A 758 13.10 15.56 17.71
N GLY A 759 12.22 15.89 16.76
CA GLY A 759 12.36 17.05 15.86
C GLY A 759 12.31 18.39 16.61
N VAL A 760 11.39 18.56 17.55
CA VAL A 760 11.29 19.76 18.41
C VAL A 760 12.56 19.92 19.25
N ALA A 761 13.06 18.84 19.87
CA ALA A 761 14.32 18.87 20.61
C ALA A 761 15.50 19.27 19.72
N TYR A 762 15.57 18.74 18.50
CA TYR A 762 16.59 19.13 17.52
C TYR A 762 16.47 20.61 17.12
N ALA A 763 15.25 21.14 16.98
CA ALA A 763 15.00 22.55 16.74
C ALA A 763 15.46 23.41 17.92
N LEU A 764 15.13 23.05 19.16
CA LEU A 764 15.57 23.74 20.38
C LEU A 764 17.10 23.80 20.46
N LYS A 765 17.79 22.69 20.16
CA LYS A 765 19.25 22.63 20.05
C LYS A 765 19.78 23.63 19.03
N ARG A 766 19.20 23.66 17.81
CA ARG A 766 19.63 24.57 16.74
C ARG A 766 19.36 26.03 17.06
N VAL A 767 18.21 26.34 17.66
CA VAL A 767 17.87 27.68 18.12
C VAL A 767 18.87 28.15 19.18
N GLY A 768 19.26 27.27 20.12
CA GLY A 768 20.30 27.56 21.10
C GLY A 768 21.68 27.86 20.50
N PHE A 769 21.97 27.39 19.28
CA PHE A 769 23.20 27.78 18.56
C PHE A 769 23.08 29.15 17.89
N SER A 770 21.90 29.53 17.39
CA SER A 770 21.66 30.84 16.77
C SER A 770 21.34 31.95 17.77
N ASP A 771 20.78 31.61 18.93
CA ASP A 771 20.41 32.51 20.02
C ASP A 771 20.95 31.95 21.34
N PRO A 772 22.14 32.39 21.79
CA PRO A 772 22.74 31.94 23.04
C PRO A 772 21.87 32.19 24.27
N ALA A 773 20.96 33.18 24.23
CA ALA A 773 20.05 33.45 25.35
C ALA A 773 18.98 32.36 25.50
N ARG A 774 18.75 31.51 24.50
CA ARG A 774 17.84 30.35 24.54
C ARG A 774 18.54 29.01 24.71
N ARG A 775 19.88 29.00 24.72
CA ARG A 775 20.68 27.77 24.85
C ARG A 775 20.47 27.12 26.22
N GLY A 776 20.14 25.82 26.21
CA GLY A 776 20.06 25.01 27.43
C GLY A 776 18.96 25.42 28.40
N LYS A 777 17.88 26.05 27.91
CA LYS A 777 16.75 26.48 28.73
C LYS A 777 15.57 25.53 28.71
N ASP A 778 15.15 25.13 27.51
CA ASP A 778 13.91 24.40 27.28
C ASP A 778 14.18 22.97 26.80
N VAL A 779 13.33 22.03 27.21
CA VAL A 779 13.33 20.64 26.73
C VAL A 779 12.08 20.34 25.91
N SER A 780 12.15 19.34 25.03
CA SER A 780 10.96 18.69 24.47
C SER A 780 10.60 17.47 25.32
N VAL A 781 9.35 17.40 25.78
CA VAL A 781 8.82 16.31 26.59
C VAL A 781 7.73 15.57 25.84
N CYS A 782 7.90 14.26 25.70
CA CYS A 782 6.96 13.42 24.97
C CYS A 782 6.34 12.37 25.89
N TYR A 783 5.02 12.41 26.04
CA TYR A 783 4.26 11.37 26.75
C TYR A 783 3.73 10.31 25.78
N PHE A 784 3.76 9.05 26.21
CA PHE A 784 3.16 7.92 25.47
C PHE A 784 2.92 6.73 26.41
N GLY A 785 1.96 5.88 26.07
CA GLY A 785 1.68 4.64 26.81
C GLY A 785 2.60 3.49 26.41
N ASP A 786 2.64 2.43 27.23
CA ASP A 786 3.29 1.16 26.92
C ASP A 786 2.80 0.54 25.61
N GLY A 787 1.50 0.70 25.32
CA GLY A 787 0.90 0.33 24.05
C GLY A 787 1.53 1.00 22.83
N ALA A 788 1.63 2.33 22.89
CA ALA A 788 2.17 3.15 21.80
C ALA A 788 3.68 2.91 21.57
N ALA A 789 4.40 2.41 22.57
CA ALA A 789 5.81 2.04 22.42
C ALA A 789 6.06 0.83 21.51
N SER A 790 5.01 0.13 21.04
CA SER A 790 5.12 -0.94 20.04
C SER A 790 4.94 -0.46 18.59
N GLU A 791 4.58 0.80 18.37
CA GLU A 791 4.50 1.40 17.04
C GLU A 791 5.90 1.66 16.46
N GLY A 792 6.01 1.67 15.12
CA GLY A 792 7.27 1.98 14.43
C GLY A 792 7.83 3.38 14.76
N ASP A 793 6.95 4.34 15.00
CA ASP A 793 7.32 5.72 15.34
C ASP A 793 8.05 5.84 16.68
N PHE A 794 7.81 4.93 17.64
CA PHE A 794 8.60 4.85 18.86
C PHE A 794 10.08 4.57 18.55
N HIS A 795 10.35 3.59 17.69
CA HIS A 795 11.72 3.25 17.26
C HIS A 795 12.36 4.43 16.50
N ALA A 796 11.61 5.04 15.59
CA ALA A 796 12.09 6.18 14.81
C ALA A 796 12.45 7.38 15.69
N GLY A 797 11.57 7.79 16.61
CA GLY A 797 11.79 8.98 17.42
C GLY A 797 12.92 8.83 18.44
N LEU A 798 13.04 7.67 19.10
CA LEU A 798 14.18 7.42 20.00
C LEU A 798 15.50 7.34 19.23
N GLY A 799 15.52 6.66 18.08
CA GLY A 799 16.70 6.63 17.20
C GLY A 799 17.12 8.03 16.74
N MET A 800 16.16 8.86 16.31
CA MET A 800 16.41 10.25 15.93
C MET A 800 16.96 11.07 17.10
N ALA A 801 16.33 11.00 18.27
CA ALA A 801 16.77 11.74 19.46
C ALA A 801 18.20 11.35 19.87
N SER A 802 18.54 10.07 19.81
CA SER A 802 19.87 9.58 20.14
C SER A 802 20.94 9.99 19.14
N VAL A 803 20.66 9.92 17.84
CA VAL A 803 21.65 10.19 16.80
C VAL A 803 21.81 11.69 16.53
N LEU A 804 20.71 12.44 16.47
CA LEU A 804 20.74 13.88 16.20
C LEU A 804 21.06 14.70 17.48
N GLY A 805 20.75 14.12 18.64
CA GLY A 805 20.84 14.78 19.94
C GLY A 805 19.83 15.91 20.09
N GLY A 806 19.92 16.61 21.23
CA GLY A 806 19.02 17.70 21.61
C GLY A 806 18.31 17.39 22.94
N PRO A 807 17.79 18.43 23.61
CA PRO A 807 17.18 18.27 24.93
C PRO A 807 15.80 17.60 24.85
N SER A 808 15.73 16.28 25.00
CA SER A 808 14.48 15.50 24.98
C SER A 808 14.30 14.59 26.19
N ILE A 809 13.06 14.52 26.67
CA ILE A 809 12.60 13.60 27.70
C ILE A 809 11.41 12.80 27.16
N PHE A 810 11.51 11.49 27.22
CA PHE A 810 10.47 10.55 26.80
C PHE A 810 9.86 9.94 28.06
N ILE A 811 8.58 10.22 28.34
CA ILE A 811 7.87 9.76 29.53
C ILE A 811 6.86 8.70 29.10
N CYS A 812 7.20 7.44 29.36
CA CYS A 812 6.31 6.32 29.14
C CYS A 812 5.40 6.13 30.36
N ARG A 813 4.09 6.14 30.16
CA ARG A 813 3.10 5.72 31.17
C ARG A 813 2.78 4.25 30.95
N ASN A 814 3.43 3.38 31.72
CA ASN A 814 3.18 1.95 31.67
C ASN A 814 2.11 1.60 32.71
N ASN A 815 0.86 1.52 32.24
CA ASN A 815 -0.30 1.29 33.11
C ASN A 815 -0.84 -0.15 33.04
N GLY A 816 -0.09 -1.03 32.39
CA GLY A 816 -0.37 -2.47 32.26
C GLY A 816 -1.26 -2.87 31.09
N PHE A 817 -1.92 -1.93 30.39
CA PHE A 817 -2.91 -2.25 29.36
C PHE A 817 -3.02 -1.25 28.20
N ALA A 818 -2.97 -1.77 26.97
CA ALA A 818 -3.37 -1.07 25.75
C ALA A 818 -4.79 -1.49 25.32
N ILE A 819 -5.80 -0.67 25.63
CA ILE A 819 -7.22 -1.04 25.52
C ILE A 819 -7.49 -2.33 26.32
N SER A 820 -7.58 -3.49 25.67
CA SER A 820 -7.78 -4.82 26.26
C SER A 820 -6.50 -5.66 26.35
N THR A 821 -5.43 -5.25 25.66
CA THR A 821 -4.19 -6.02 25.54
C THR A 821 -3.31 -5.80 26.79
N PRO A 822 -3.04 -6.85 27.60
CA PRO A 822 -2.13 -6.74 28.73
C PRO A 822 -0.67 -6.64 28.26
N THR A 823 0.21 -6.09 29.10
CA THR A 823 1.65 -5.96 28.78
C THR A 823 2.35 -7.27 28.43
N THR A 824 1.86 -8.40 28.95
CA THR A 824 2.36 -9.75 28.61
C THR A 824 2.16 -10.13 27.14
N GLU A 825 1.19 -9.52 26.46
CA GLU A 825 0.96 -9.66 25.02
C GLU A 825 1.54 -8.49 24.23
N GLN A 826 1.92 -7.40 24.92
CA GLN A 826 2.47 -6.20 24.30
C GLN A 826 3.97 -6.32 24.03
N TYR A 827 4.72 -6.93 24.95
CA TYR A 827 6.15 -7.16 24.83
C TYR A 827 6.66 -8.28 25.73
N ALA A 828 7.80 -8.87 25.36
CA ALA A 828 8.50 -9.90 26.15
C ALA A 828 9.74 -9.36 26.89
N GLY A 829 10.05 -8.06 26.75
CA GLY A 829 11.15 -7.39 27.44
C GLY A 829 10.79 -6.94 28.86
N ASP A 830 11.78 -6.41 29.59
CA ASP A 830 11.57 -5.79 30.90
C ASP A 830 11.04 -4.37 30.73
N GLY A 831 9.76 -4.27 30.37
CA GLY A 831 9.06 -3.01 30.15
C GLY A 831 9.62 -2.21 28.96
N ILE A 832 9.40 -0.90 29.02
CA ILE A 832 9.89 0.06 28.04
C ILE A 832 11.25 0.60 28.47
N ALA A 833 11.53 0.72 29.78
CA ALA A 833 12.83 1.17 30.28
C ALA A 833 14.01 0.33 29.73
N SER A 834 13.85 -0.98 29.54
CA SER A 834 14.94 -1.82 29.00
C SER A 834 15.32 -1.49 27.56
N ARG A 835 14.49 -0.73 26.83
CA ARG A 835 14.74 -0.37 25.43
C ARG A 835 15.63 0.86 25.29
N GLY A 836 15.55 1.81 26.23
CA GLY A 836 16.30 3.08 26.20
C GLY A 836 17.83 2.90 26.07
N PRO A 837 18.46 2.01 26.86
CA PRO A 837 19.90 1.75 26.75
C PRO A 837 20.35 1.28 25.37
N GLY A 838 19.49 0.56 24.64
CA GLY A 838 19.76 0.12 23.26
C GLY A 838 19.93 1.28 22.27
N TYR A 839 19.34 2.44 22.57
CA TYR A 839 19.53 3.68 21.81
C TYR A 839 20.58 4.61 22.44
N GLY A 840 21.27 4.19 23.52
CA GLY A 840 22.24 5.03 24.22
C GLY A 840 21.64 6.14 25.08
N MET A 841 20.37 6.00 25.49
CA MET A 841 19.66 6.95 26.33
C MET A 841 19.90 6.71 27.82
N ASP A 842 19.96 7.79 28.60
CA ASP A 842 19.84 7.66 30.05
C ASP A 842 18.41 7.20 30.38
N THR A 843 18.26 6.19 31.23
CA THR A 843 16.95 5.55 31.43
C THR A 843 16.68 5.25 32.90
N ILE A 844 15.44 5.50 33.34
CA ILE A 844 14.97 5.20 34.69
C ILE A 844 13.54 4.65 34.66
N ARG A 845 13.24 3.72 35.56
CA ARG A 845 11.88 3.30 35.90
C ARG A 845 11.48 3.87 37.25
N VAL A 846 10.27 4.42 37.34
CA VAL A 846 9.76 5.10 38.54
C VAL A 846 8.38 4.58 38.91
N ASP A 847 8.06 4.60 40.21
CA ASP A 847 6.71 4.37 40.71
C ASP A 847 5.85 5.57 40.32
N GLY A 848 4.96 5.39 39.34
CA GLY A 848 4.07 6.42 38.80
C GLY A 848 2.95 6.83 39.76
N ASN A 849 2.71 6.08 40.84
CA ASN A 849 1.78 6.44 41.91
C ASN A 849 2.47 7.25 43.02
N ASP A 850 3.79 7.40 42.96
CA ASP A 850 4.61 8.20 43.87
C ASP A 850 4.95 9.57 43.25
N VAL A 851 4.18 10.59 43.61
CA VAL A 851 4.40 11.93 43.03
C VAL A 851 5.78 12.51 43.36
N LEU A 852 6.39 12.16 44.50
CA LEU A 852 7.72 12.64 44.86
C LEU A 852 8.80 11.92 44.04
N ALA A 853 8.65 10.61 43.81
CA ALA A 853 9.57 9.87 42.94
C ALA A 853 9.51 10.39 41.49
N VAL A 854 8.30 10.62 40.95
CA VAL A 854 8.11 11.19 39.62
C VAL A 854 8.71 12.59 39.54
N LEU A 855 8.43 13.47 40.51
CA LEU A 855 8.98 14.84 40.56
C LEU A 855 10.52 14.82 40.55
N GLY A 856 11.14 14.02 41.41
CA GLY A 856 12.60 13.90 41.50
C GLY A 856 13.22 13.38 40.21
N ALA A 857 12.66 12.29 39.66
CA ALA A 857 13.17 11.67 38.44
C ALA A 857 13.06 12.58 37.22
N VAL A 858 11.94 13.30 37.05
CA VAL A 858 11.74 14.18 35.90
C VAL A 858 12.58 15.47 36.04
N ARG A 859 12.78 16.00 37.25
CA ARG A 859 13.73 17.11 37.49
C ARG A 859 15.15 16.72 37.09
N GLU A 860 15.59 15.52 37.48
CA GLU A 860 16.89 15.00 37.11
C GLU A 860 16.99 14.69 35.62
N ALA A 861 15.94 14.13 35.01
CA ALA A 861 15.86 13.91 33.57
C ALA A 861 15.99 15.24 32.79
N ARG A 862 15.30 16.28 33.25
CA ARG A 862 15.39 17.64 32.68
C ARG A 862 16.80 18.21 32.80
N ARG A 863 17.40 18.12 33.99
CA ARG A 863 18.79 18.56 34.22
C ARG A 863 19.77 17.84 33.29
N ARG A 864 19.61 16.52 33.10
CA ARG A 864 20.42 15.70 32.20
C ARG A 864 20.22 16.08 30.73
N ALA A 865 18.98 16.19 30.27
CA ALA A 865 18.65 16.57 28.91
C ALA A 865 19.18 17.98 28.54
N LEU A 866 19.28 18.88 29.51
CA LEU A 866 19.87 20.21 29.32
C LEU A 866 21.40 20.25 29.51
N SER A 867 22.02 19.20 30.04
CA SER A 867 23.44 19.23 30.38
C SER A 867 24.34 19.20 29.13
N GLY A 868 25.34 20.08 29.08
CA GLY A 868 26.30 20.15 27.96
C GLY A 868 25.97 21.23 26.93
N SER A 869 26.94 21.51 26.06
CA SER A 869 26.85 22.62 25.10
C SER A 869 25.84 22.37 23.99
N ASP A 870 25.55 21.10 23.68
CA ASP A 870 24.78 20.71 22.48
C ASP A 870 23.43 20.07 22.85
N GLY A 871 22.99 20.22 24.10
CA GLY A 871 21.97 19.39 24.73
C GLY A 871 22.57 18.06 25.22
N GLY A 872 22.07 17.56 26.34
CA GLY A 872 22.50 16.29 26.91
C GLY A 872 21.95 15.10 26.15
N ARG A 873 22.18 13.90 26.69
CA ARG A 873 21.58 12.68 26.13
C ARG A 873 20.07 12.72 26.36
N ALA A 874 19.33 12.21 25.38
CA ALA A 874 17.91 11.99 25.53
C ALA A 874 17.66 11.04 26.72
N VAL A 875 16.60 11.32 27.49
CA VAL A 875 16.27 10.58 28.71
C VAL A 875 14.94 9.85 28.54
N LEU A 876 14.89 8.57 28.91
CA LEU A 876 13.66 7.76 28.97
C LEU A 876 13.26 7.54 30.43
N VAL A 877 12.03 7.94 30.77
CA VAL A 877 11.42 7.73 32.09
C VAL A 877 10.21 6.81 31.90
N GLU A 878 10.22 5.63 32.50
CA GLU A 878 9.07 4.73 32.54
C GLU A 878 8.35 4.85 33.89
N CYS A 879 7.19 5.47 33.89
CA CYS A 879 6.30 5.57 35.05
C CYS A 879 5.39 4.33 35.11
N MET A 880 5.64 3.48 36.10
CA MET A 880 4.80 2.30 36.36
C MET A 880 3.54 2.72 37.12
N SER A 881 2.36 2.44 36.58
CA SER A 881 1.08 2.76 37.19
C SER A 881 0.08 1.63 36.90
N TYR A 882 -1.18 1.83 37.28
CA TYR A 882 -2.28 0.94 36.95
C TYR A 882 -3.46 1.76 36.42
N ARG A 883 -3.99 1.37 35.25
CA ARG A 883 -5.14 2.06 34.65
C ARG A 883 -6.41 1.72 35.42
N VAL A 884 -6.79 2.50 36.42
CA VAL A 884 -7.96 2.21 37.27
C VAL A 884 -9.27 2.33 36.49
N GLY A 885 -9.39 3.36 35.64
CA GLY A 885 -10.56 3.59 34.79
C GLY A 885 -10.66 2.61 33.62
N HIS A 886 -11.79 2.65 32.90
CA HIS A 886 -11.89 2.05 31.57
C HIS A 886 -10.90 2.73 30.61
N HIS A 887 -10.62 2.12 29.44
CA HIS A 887 -9.77 2.75 28.44
C HIS A 887 -10.35 4.10 27.99
N SER A 888 -11.64 4.12 27.66
CA SER A 888 -12.41 5.31 27.30
C SER A 888 -13.89 5.07 27.59
N THR A 889 -14.75 6.04 27.27
CA THR A 889 -16.20 5.85 27.30
C THR A 889 -16.73 4.81 26.31
N SER A 890 -15.91 4.38 25.34
CA SER A 890 -16.27 3.33 24.37
C SER A 890 -15.83 1.92 24.81
N ASP A 891 -15.24 1.80 26.00
CA ASP A 891 -14.68 0.56 26.53
C ASP A 891 -15.44 0.10 27.78
N ASP A 892 -15.65 -1.22 27.89
CA ASP A 892 -15.99 -1.89 29.15
C ASP A 892 -14.87 -2.84 29.55
N SER A 893 -14.01 -2.33 30.43
CA SER A 893 -12.84 -3.06 30.85
C SER A 893 -13.12 -4.39 31.56
N PHE A 894 -14.30 -4.54 32.18
CA PHE A 894 -14.62 -5.76 32.91
C PHE A 894 -14.85 -6.96 31.98
N ALA A 895 -14.89 -6.75 30.67
CA ALA A 895 -14.86 -7.81 29.68
C ALA A 895 -13.52 -8.56 29.61
N TYR A 896 -12.41 -7.94 30.05
CA TYR A 896 -11.06 -8.52 29.94
C TYR A 896 -10.19 -8.40 31.20
N ARG A 897 -10.68 -7.76 32.27
CA ARG A 897 -9.99 -7.72 33.58
C ARG A 897 -10.94 -7.95 34.75
N ALA A 898 -10.42 -8.52 35.82
CA ALA A 898 -11.23 -8.80 37.00
C ALA A 898 -11.61 -7.50 37.74
N LYS A 899 -12.89 -7.38 38.14
CA LYS A 899 -13.36 -6.28 38.99
C LYS A 899 -12.56 -6.15 40.28
N GLN A 900 -12.23 -7.29 40.89
CA GLN A 900 -11.50 -7.34 42.15
C GLN A 900 -10.10 -6.75 42.01
N GLU A 901 -9.38 -7.07 40.94
CA GLU A 901 -8.05 -6.54 40.65
C GLU A 901 -8.05 -5.01 40.62
N VAL A 902 -9.02 -4.41 39.93
CA VAL A 902 -9.17 -2.95 39.86
C VAL A 902 -9.47 -2.33 41.23
N GLU A 903 -10.33 -2.96 42.02
CA GLU A 903 -10.67 -2.49 43.36
C GLU A 903 -9.51 -2.61 44.36
N ASP A 904 -8.66 -3.61 44.18
CA ASP A 904 -7.44 -3.79 44.97
C ASP A 904 -6.46 -2.66 44.66
N TRP A 905 -6.18 -2.38 43.38
CA TRP A 905 -5.31 -1.25 42.98
C TRP A 905 -5.83 0.11 43.44
N LYS A 906 -7.15 0.33 43.40
CA LYS A 906 -7.78 1.56 43.92
C LYS A 906 -7.52 1.80 45.42
N LYS A 907 -7.35 0.73 46.20
CA LYS A 907 -7.21 0.78 47.66
C LYS A 907 -5.76 0.71 48.12
N ILE A 908 -4.98 -0.20 47.52
CA ILE A 908 -3.64 -0.56 47.98
C ILE A 908 -2.62 0.50 47.56
N ASP A 909 -2.71 1.04 46.35
CA ASP A 909 -1.69 1.91 45.79
C ASP A 909 -2.29 3.16 45.12
N ASN A 910 -3.06 3.91 45.90
CA ASN A 910 -3.75 5.12 45.44
C ASN A 910 -2.84 6.36 45.55
N PRO A 911 -2.53 7.07 44.44
CA PRO A 911 -1.62 8.21 44.45
C PRO A 911 -2.10 9.36 45.34
N HIS A 912 -3.41 9.60 45.41
CA HIS A 912 -3.98 10.66 46.25
C HIS A 912 -3.82 10.34 47.73
N HIS A 913 -4.12 9.10 48.13
CA HIS A 913 -3.99 8.68 49.51
C HIS A 913 -2.53 8.76 49.97
N ARG A 914 -1.60 8.25 49.16
CA ARG A 914 -0.16 8.27 49.46
C ARG A 914 0.35 9.69 49.67
N PHE A 915 0.08 10.60 48.74
CA PHE A 915 0.59 11.96 48.87
C PHE A 915 -0.11 12.75 49.98
N ARG A 916 -1.42 12.58 50.15
CA ARG A 916 -2.16 13.17 51.27
C ARG A 916 -1.57 12.78 52.63
N LYS A 917 -1.26 11.50 52.83
CA LYS A 917 -0.66 11.01 54.08
C LYS A 917 0.71 11.64 54.34
N PHE A 918 1.51 11.82 53.29
CA PHE A 918 2.76 12.57 53.39
C PHE A 918 2.51 14.03 53.83
N LEU A 919 1.56 14.74 53.21
CA LEU A 919 1.22 16.12 53.61
C LEU A 919 0.70 16.22 55.04
N GLU A 920 -0.19 15.31 55.46
CA GLU A 920 -0.70 15.22 56.83
C GLU A 920 0.45 14.99 57.83
N SER A 921 1.43 14.13 57.50
CA SER A 921 2.59 13.88 58.35
C SER A 921 3.52 15.09 58.52
N LYS A 922 3.49 16.03 57.57
CA LYS A 922 4.22 17.30 57.60
C LYS A 922 3.43 18.43 58.27
N GLY A 923 2.14 18.21 58.56
CA GLY A 923 1.23 19.26 59.03
C GLY A 923 0.78 20.23 57.94
N TRP A 924 0.95 19.87 56.66
CA TRP A 924 0.64 20.70 55.49
C TRP A 924 -0.76 20.49 54.92
N TRP A 925 -1.50 19.51 55.45
CA TRP A 925 -2.87 19.19 55.04
C TRP A 925 -3.66 18.60 56.18
N SER A 926 -4.98 18.81 56.16
CA SER A 926 -5.91 18.33 57.18
C SER A 926 -7.18 17.74 56.56
N HIS A 927 -7.98 17.07 57.39
CA HIS A 927 -9.26 16.51 56.95
C HIS A 927 -10.27 17.60 56.55
N ASP A 928 -10.30 18.73 57.26
CA ASP A 928 -11.23 19.83 56.95
C ASP A 928 -10.87 20.50 55.62
N GLU A 929 -9.58 20.66 55.33
CA GLU A 929 -9.10 21.20 54.05
C GLU A 929 -9.41 20.27 52.88
N GLU A 930 -9.32 18.95 53.08
CA GLU A 930 -9.74 17.98 52.08
C GLU A 930 -11.20 18.18 51.67
N GLU A 931 -12.11 18.19 52.65
CA GLU A 931 -13.55 18.28 52.37
C GLU A 931 -13.91 19.65 51.78
N ALA A 932 -13.22 20.72 52.22
CA ALA A 932 -13.33 22.04 51.61
C ALA A 932 -12.87 22.04 50.14
N LEU A 933 -11.74 21.39 49.81
CA LEU A 933 -11.22 21.28 48.44
C LEU A 933 -12.19 20.51 47.55
N LYS A 934 -12.67 19.35 47.98
CA LYS A 934 -13.64 18.54 47.23
C LYS A 934 -14.92 19.32 46.95
N ALA A 935 -15.46 20.01 47.94
CA ALA A 935 -16.66 20.83 47.79
C ALA A 935 -16.43 21.98 46.80
N LYS A 936 -15.29 22.67 46.91
CA LYS A 936 -14.89 23.74 45.99
C LYS A 936 -14.77 23.23 44.55
N GLN A 937 -13.94 22.21 44.31
CA GLN A 937 -13.69 21.70 42.96
C GLN A 937 -14.96 21.13 42.32
N LYS A 938 -15.80 20.42 43.08
CA LYS A 938 -17.10 19.95 42.59
C LYS A 938 -17.98 21.11 42.13
N ARG A 939 -18.07 22.18 42.92
CA ARG A 939 -18.83 23.38 42.54
C ARG A 939 -18.27 24.02 41.27
N ASP A 940 -16.96 24.24 41.23
CA ASP A 940 -16.29 24.96 40.15
C ASP A 940 -16.38 24.16 38.82
N VAL A 941 -16.23 22.82 38.86
CA VAL A 941 -16.43 21.93 37.70
C VAL A 941 -17.88 21.94 37.22
N MET A 942 -18.85 21.89 38.14
CA MET A 942 -20.28 21.94 37.77
C MET A 942 -20.69 23.30 37.20
N GLU A 943 -20.08 24.40 37.66
CA GLU A 943 -20.26 25.73 37.08
C GLU A 943 -19.70 25.79 35.65
N GLY A 944 -18.48 25.31 35.44
CA GLY A 944 -17.86 25.21 34.11
C GLY A 944 -18.69 24.37 33.13
N PHE A 945 -19.22 23.22 33.60
CA PHE A 945 -20.13 22.38 32.80
C PHE A 945 -21.41 23.14 32.39
N LYS A 946 -22.11 23.78 33.34
CA LYS A 946 -23.34 24.53 33.05
C LYS A 946 -23.09 25.67 32.06
N LYS A 947 -21.96 26.35 32.21
CA LYS A 947 -21.53 27.43 31.31
C LYS A 947 -21.27 26.88 29.91
N ALA A 948 -20.53 25.78 29.77
CA ALA A 948 -20.19 25.20 28.47
C ALA A 948 -21.40 24.57 27.76
N GLU A 949 -22.32 23.95 28.49
CA GLU A 949 -23.55 23.36 27.92
C GLU A 949 -24.47 24.44 27.32
N ALA A 950 -24.51 25.64 27.92
CA ALA A 950 -25.32 26.74 27.42
C ALA A 950 -24.71 27.47 26.21
N MET A 951 -23.45 27.18 25.86
CA MET A 951 -22.75 27.84 24.76
C MET A 951 -23.09 27.22 23.42
N LYS A 952 -23.07 28.07 22.38
CA LYS A 952 -23.19 27.63 21.00
C LYS A 952 -21.88 27.02 20.50
N ARG A 953 -21.96 26.24 19.43
CA ARG A 953 -20.83 25.77 18.64
C ARG A 953 -20.22 26.93 17.82
N PRO A 954 -18.94 26.84 17.41
CA PRO A 954 -18.34 27.79 16.49
C PRO A 954 -19.16 27.92 15.20
N PRO A 955 -19.07 29.03 14.45
CA PRO A 955 -19.74 29.16 13.16
C PRO A 955 -19.37 28.01 12.21
N LEU A 956 -20.33 27.49 11.45
CA LEU A 956 -20.07 26.41 10.48
C LEU A 956 -18.98 26.77 9.46
N THR A 957 -18.84 28.05 9.12
CA THR A 957 -17.78 28.53 8.22
C THR A 957 -16.37 28.25 8.73
N GLU A 958 -16.19 28.06 10.04
CA GLU A 958 -14.90 27.67 10.61
C GLU A 958 -14.48 26.26 10.18
N LEU A 959 -15.37 25.41 9.64
CA LEU A 959 -14.95 24.10 9.13
C LEU A 959 -13.90 24.22 8.00
N PHE A 960 -13.88 25.35 7.29
CA PHE A 960 -13.02 25.60 6.14
C PHE A 960 -11.76 26.42 6.46
N THR A 961 -11.63 26.98 7.67
CA THR A 961 -10.47 27.81 8.01
C THR A 961 -9.32 26.95 8.55
N ASP A 962 -8.09 27.46 8.46
CA ASP A 962 -6.86 26.80 8.95
C ASP A 962 -6.53 25.44 8.28
N MET A 963 -7.24 25.05 7.21
CA MET A 963 -6.84 23.93 6.35
C MET A 963 -5.52 24.23 5.62
N TYR A 964 -5.36 25.50 5.22
CA TYR A 964 -4.15 26.07 4.65
C TYR A 964 -3.90 27.42 5.31
N GLU A 965 -2.63 27.85 5.35
CA GLU A 965 -2.29 29.23 5.70
C GLU A 965 -2.80 30.17 4.60
N GLU A 966 -3.36 31.32 4.98
CA GLU A 966 -3.66 32.40 4.03
C GLU A 966 -2.33 32.99 3.51
N GLY A 967 -1.76 32.34 2.49
CA GLY A 967 -0.56 32.80 1.82
C GLY A 967 -0.80 34.00 0.90
N SER A 968 0.26 34.46 0.23
CA SER A 968 0.22 35.58 -0.73
C SER A 968 -0.69 35.34 -1.96
N SER A 969 -1.10 34.09 -2.20
CA SER A 969 -2.03 33.71 -3.27
C SER A 969 -3.50 33.62 -2.83
N GLY A 970 -3.81 33.89 -1.56
CA GLY A 970 -5.16 33.78 -1.00
C GLY A 970 -5.62 32.33 -0.76
N GLU A 971 -6.87 32.19 -0.33
CA GLU A 971 -7.53 30.91 -0.10
C GLU A 971 -7.62 30.07 -1.39
N PRO A 972 -7.37 28.74 -1.35
CA PRO A 972 -7.54 27.89 -2.52
C PRO A 972 -8.96 28.01 -3.08
N TRP A 973 -9.07 28.17 -4.40
CA TRP A 973 -10.35 28.38 -5.08
C TRP A 973 -11.38 27.26 -4.79
N THR A 974 -10.92 26.02 -4.55
CA THR A 974 -11.77 24.88 -4.15
C THR A 974 -12.47 25.14 -2.82
N ILE A 975 -11.78 25.73 -1.86
CA ILE A 975 -12.35 26.05 -0.55
C ILE A 975 -13.36 27.18 -0.68
N THR A 976 -13.07 28.19 -1.51
CA THR A 976 -14.01 29.26 -1.81
C THR A 976 -15.30 28.73 -2.47
N GLU A 977 -15.17 27.82 -3.43
CA GLU A 977 -16.31 27.14 -4.07
C GLU A 977 -17.13 26.32 -3.06
N GLN A 978 -16.48 25.50 -2.24
CA GLN A 978 -17.16 24.69 -1.22
C GLN A 978 -17.87 25.54 -0.16
N LYS A 979 -17.30 26.68 0.24
CA LYS A 979 -17.97 27.65 1.11
C LYS A 979 -19.24 28.22 0.46
N ALA A 980 -19.17 28.57 -0.83
CA ALA A 980 -20.31 29.07 -1.57
C ALA A 980 -21.39 27.99 -1.72
N GLU A 981 -20.99 26.75 -1.95
CA GLU A 981 -21.91 25.60 -2.04
C GLU A 981 -22.60 25.33 -0.70
N LEU A 982 -21.85 25.28 0.41
CA LEU A 982 -22.44 25.13 1.74
C LEU A 982 -23.44 26.27 2.01
N LYS A 983 -23.09 27.51 1.69
CA LYS A 983 -24.01 28.65 1.84
C LYS A 983 -25.29 28.44 1.04
N ALA A 984 -25.19 28.04 -0.23
CA ALA A 984 -26.36 27.76 -1.06
C ALA A 984 -27.24 26.64 -0.47
N TYR A 985 -26.64 25.60 0.11
CA TYR A 985 -27.38 24.55 0.81
C TYR A 985 -28.08 25.05 2.08
N LEU A 986 -27.41 25.88 2.88
CA LEU A 986 -28.01 26.47 4.07
C LEU A 986 -29.18 27.41 3.71
N ASP A 987 -29.03 28.22 2.66
CA ASP A 987 -30.09 29.12 2.17
C ASP A 987 -31.31 28.31 1.66
N LYS A 988 -31.07 27.18 0.99
CA LYS A 988 -32.15 26.36 0.40
C LYS A 988 -32.83 25.44 1.42
N TYR A 989 -32.06 24.78 2.29
CA TYR A 989 -32.55 23.70 3.14
C TYR A 989 -32.54 24.04 4.63
N GLY A 990 -31.80 25.06 5.06
CA GLY A 990 -31.59 25.39 6.47
C GLY A 990 -32.88 25.71 7.23
N THR A 991 -33.90 26.24 6.56
CA THR A 991 -35.23 26.48 7.13
C THR A 991 -36.31 25.53 6.62
N ALA A 992 -36.04 24.77 5.56
CA ALA A 992 -37.02 23.90 4.91
C ALA A 992 -37.13 22.52 5.60
N TRP A 993 -36.06 22.06 6.26
CA TRP A 993 -36.04 20.77 6.94
C TRP A 993 -35.80 20.94 8.46
N GLU A 994 -36.82 20.59 9.26
CA GLU A 994 -36.83 20.83 10.72
C GLU A 994 -35.61 20.25 11.47
N PRO A 995 -35.12 19.02 11.19
CA PRO A 995 -33.90 18.51 11.82
C PRO A 995 -32.66 19.39 11.58
N TYR A 996 -32.49 19.91 10.36
CA TYR A 996 -31.38 20.83 10.05
C TYR A 996 -31.56 22.17 10.72
N ALA A 997 -32.77 22.73 10.76
CA ALA A 997 -33.04 23.98 11.47
C ALA A 997 -32.70 23.86 12.98
N LYS A 998 -33.08 22.74 13.61
CA LYS A 998 -32.76 22.46 15.02
C LYS A 998 -31.26 22.30 15.27
N GLU A 999 -30.54 21.64 14.37
CA GLU A 999 -29.09 21.46 14.51
C GLU A 999 -28.35 22.78 14.25
N LEU A 1000 -28.73 23.54 13.22
CA LEU A 1000 -28.15 24.83 12.87
C LEU A 1000 -28.29 25.85 14.01
N ALA A 1001 -29.40 25.81 14.76
CA ALA A 1001 -29.62 26.68 15.92
C ALA A 1001 -28.55 26.53 17.03
N LYS A 1002 -27.83 25.40 17.06
CA LYS A 1002 -26.73 25.14 18.01
C LYS A 1002 -25.44 25.85 17.62
N PHE A 1003 -25.30 26.29 16.37
CA PHE A 1003 -24.13 27.02 15.88
C PHE A 1003 -24.35 28.54 16.09
N LYS A 1004 -23.24 29.28 16.26
CA LYS A 1004 -23.21 30.74 16.29
C LYS A 1004 -23.49 31.30 14.90
#